data_AF-A0A6L2Q3Q5-F1
#
_entry.id   AF-A0A6L2Q3Q5-F1
#
_cell.length_a   1.000
_cell.length_b   1.000
_cell.length_c   1.000
_cell.angle_alpha   90.00
_cell.angle_beta   90.00
_cell.angle_gamma   90.00
#
_symmetry.space_group_name_H-M   'P 1'
#
loop_
_entity.id
_entity.type
_entity.pdbx_description
1 polymer ?
#
loop_
_entity_poly.entity_id
_entity_poly.type
_entity_poly.pdbx_seq_one_letter_code
_entity_poly.pdbx_strand_id
1 'polypeptide(L)'
;PLRTGSPGSSRLKDRVSFYEQVWSGAKSPATDNTAEKDRPNIDDSPLPVSAEDSSSNSESFEETFERIVEEGELLAGGAKVVKFERITMHKSVREFTSVRPVTPGSGAASSEATISRTPSEEHILQDDSAYHTVSHSQPSANGYHTSVSKSSSVTSLAGRFPSEESLRRTPSREGLQQAGASEWEGGSRPASASSIDWYSEYRTQSFHNMAAKLEYVRSRSQYDSHIAEIKDEQERVQKKTFVNWINSYLSKRVPPLRIDDLIEDLKDGTKLLALLEVLSGEKLPVERGRNVKRPHFLSNANTALQFLQSKKIKLVNINSSDLVDGRPPVVLGLIWTIILYFQIEENTRALESLGHTFGGSASSLESLGARSSEGIVAEGKKKEPDERRRQGARRAMLQWVTNTLPKDLGIEVRDFGGSWRDGFAFLAIIDAIKSNLINLAAMQQASNKTRLETAFSVAERELGIARLLDPEDVDVQQPDEKSIMTYVAQFLHRYPEPRVDDSTTLAAIEAEYNELISWLLKKTQYLEHLQQTNSLSVVYSDYTAFRGAVNEKAQVYGKLKRVIESQSMVSITVESWREIERLWTKLEAQLHHWLWLLDSGLPGDLGQVGEWLGRAEALIGSDDIPTVMNEETASIISRKLEEHKVFFADLPAIQTKFQTARMSQSAKDIPPEQLENLTQRLEAIGPRAAQRRVRLKFLEHKCCLIAFLHLTETKLRGWTVKYGREEKVQQLLEQYRNFVSRNRIFQEFNKAYIDMQQVVEEYKREGDVDQPESISIDRFMRETGERWKNVSMELRCVQSMLEEVVAYWRRWNTLADEFESWLDRAYGLLDLPEEDKMEYFQDLSVWKDKFQLLGDTVSFLIATCEDQVAHELKERYLRISGRWEDLFQHVKQYMHAGDILRHRKDYRVGVEHMQQWLRNAESVLSSSQLTSTDRIKVYGEQLQRLQSEVEGMEDLFKNVSKKFQAMIQDLSRDEVDRIMNTLKKEKEALVRVRALIPMQLHLFHQILVQQESLEAGQIEIGQWLDEAETVLASHSLAGGKEPVQASLDKHKTFFSRTPYYKSMLESKNKVFQSIVKSVDSNEGIDTGDFRLKMAKLNERFVRVTQLAQQWELKLQEAVRCWHNFRENERVINEWLQKAEKLIVEKHMDTKQTVESHKNFFEKVNERWIQDLVNSAQDLKNCLPHEQHHPVDAVVGRLQAKWK
;
A
#
# COMPACT_ATOMS: atom_id res chain seq x y z
N PRO A 1 2.13 -36.85 -54.50
CA PRO A 1 1.38 -37.16 -53.27
C PRO A 1 1.96 -36.44 -52.05
N LEU A 2 1.48 -35.22 -51.77
CA LEU A 2 1.85 -34.42 -50.60
C LEU A 2 0.57 -33.93 -49.93
N ARG A 3 0.22 -34.51 -48.77
CA ARG A 3 -0.91 -34.02 -47.94
C ARG A 3 -0.40 -32.93 -47.00
N THR A 4 -0.45 -31.68 -47.44
CA THR A 4 -0.25 -30.49 -46.59
C THR A 4 -1.48 -30.24 -45.71
N GLY A 5 -1.70 -31.14 -44.75
CA GLY A 5 -2.76 -30.99 -43.75
C GLY A 5 -2.48 -29.80 -42.83
N SER A 6 -3.33 -28.77 -42.88
CA SER A 6 -3.20 -27.61 -41.99
C SER A 6 -3.49 -28.00 -40.53
N PRO A 7 -2.63 -27.67 -39.55
CA PRO A 7 -2.83 -28.04 -38.13
C PRO A 7 -4.06 -27.45 -37.45
N GLY A 8 -4.80 -26.53 -38.10
CA GLY A 8 -5.94 -25.86 -37.49
C GLY A 8 -7.20 -26.72 -37.33
N SER A 9 -7.36 -27.81 -38.08
CA SER A 9 -8.65 -28.53 -38.13
C SER A 9 -8.89 -29.53 -37.01
N SER A 10 -7.87 -29.94 -36.23
CA SER A 10 -8.09 -30.71 -35.00
C SER A 10 -8.58 -29.83 -33.86
N ARG A 11 -7.88 -28.69 -33.65
CA ARG A 11 -8.15 -27.72 -32.57
C ARG A 11 -9.59 -27.25 -32.50
N LEU A 12 -10.28 -27.19 -33.63
CA LEU A 12 -11.71 -26.86 -33.71
C LEU A 12 -12.59 -27.96 -33.10
N LYS A 13 -12.33 -29.22 -33.46
CA LYS A 13 -13.04 -30.37 -32.91
C LYS A 13 -12.74 -30.56 -31.42
N ASP A 14 -11.48 -30.37 -31.03
CA ASP A 14 -11.02 -30.40 -29.64
C ASP A 14 -11.74 -29.33 -28.79
N ARG A 15 -12.00 -28.13 -29.37
CA ARG A 15 -12.78 -27.06 -28.75
C ARG A 15 -14.26 -27.41 -28.60
N VAL A 16 -14.90 -28.00 -29.61
CA VAL A 16 -16.30 -28.47 -29.50
C VAL A 16 -16.43 -29.53 -28.39
N SER A 17 -15.53 -30.52 -28.34
CA SER A 17 -15.53 -31.50 -27.25
C SER A 17 -15.25 -30.89 -25.87
N PHE A 18 -14.46 -29.82 -25.78
CA PHE A 18 -14.29 -29.07 -24.53
C PHE A 18 -15.60 -28.40 -24.09
N TYR A 19 -16.38 -27.82 -25.01
CA TYR A 19 -17.71 -27.28 -24.69
C TYR A 19 -18.65 -28.38 -24.19
N GLU A 20 -18.77 -29.49 -24.91
CA GLU A 20 -19.58 -30.65 -24.51
C GLU A 20 -19.16 -31.21 -23.13
N GLN A 21 -17.86 -31.27 -22.85
CA GLN A 21 -17.31 -31.78 -21.58
C GLN A 21 -17.55 -30.81 -20.40
N VAL A 22 -17.43 -29.49 -20.63
CA VAL A 22 -17.72 -28.46 -19.61
C VAL A 22 -19.22 -28.33 -19.35
N TRP A 23 -20.07 -28.59 -20.34
CA TRP A 23 -21.54 -28.62 -20.19
C TRP A 23 -22.05 -29.86 -19.45
N SER A 24 -21.61 -31.05 -19.90
CA SER A 24 -22.12 -32.34 -19.40
C SER A 24 -21.75 -32.64 -17.94
N GLY A 25 -20.74 -31.95 -17.40
CA GLY A 25 -20.24 -32.20 -16.03
C GLY A 25 -19.60 -33.58 -15.87
N ALA A 26 -19.32 -34.27 -16.98
CA ALA A 26 -18.74 -35.60 -16.97
C ALA A 26 -17.29 -35.55 -16.48
N LYS A 27 -16.96 -36.43 -15.52
CA LYS A 27 -15.58 -36.63 -15.07
C LYS A 27 -14.69 -36.97 -16.26
N SER A 28 -13.55 -36.31 -16.38
CA SER A 28 -12.51 -36.67 -17.36
C SER A 28 -12.13 -38.16 -17.21
N PRO A 29 -11.84 -38.86 -18.33
CA PRO A 29 -11.46 -40.27 -18.28
C PRO A 29 -10.17 -40.43 -17.45
N ALA A 30 -10.08 -41.55 -16.72
CA ALA A 30 -8.88 -41.87 -15.96
C ALA A 30 -7.67 -42.02 -16.89
N THR A 31 -6.51 -41.54 -16.44
CA THR A 31 -5.23 -41.76 -17.13
C THR A 31 -4.88 -43.25 -17.03
N ASP A 32 -5.02 -43.97 -18.13
CA ASP A 32 -4.56 -45.35 -18.25
C ASP A 32 -3.05 -45.42 -18.04
N ASN A 33 -2.62 -46.31 -17.16
CA ASN A 33 -1.23 -46.44 -16.74
C ASN A 33 -0.96 -47.92 -16.43
N THR A 34 -0.62 -48.68 -17.47
CA THR A 34 -0.29 -50.10 -17.39
C THR A 34 1.05 -50.38 -18.08
N ALA A 35 1.67 -51.50 -17.70
CA ALA A 35 3.06 -51.92 -17.99
C ALA A 35 4.17 -51.19 -17.18
N GLU A 36 5.16 -51.89 -16.59
CA GLU A 36 5.31 -53.35 -16.44
C GLU A 36 6.21 -53.78 -15.24
N LYS A 37 5.82 -54.93 -14.64
CA LYS A 37 6.65 -56.03 -14.09
C LYS A 37 7.39 -56.00 -12.72
N ASP A 38 7.32 -57.20 -12.13
CA ASP A 38 8.28 -57.94 -11.28
C ASP A 38 8.57 -57.59 -9.80
N ARG A 39 7.70 -58.17 -8.93
CA ARG A 39 7.96 -59.32 -7.98
C ARG A 39 9.21 -59.30 -7.04
N PRO A 40 9.16 -60.00 -5.87
CA PRO A 40 8.02 -60.25 -4.94
C PRO A 40 8.40 -60.24 -3.42
N ASN A 41 7.38 -60.38 -2.56
CA ASN A 41 7.32 -60.92 -1.17
C ASN A 41 8.53 -60.90 -0.20
N ILE A 42 8.27 -60.43 1.04
CA ILE A 42 8.40 -61.13 2.35
C ILE A 42 7.92 -60.11 3.43
N ASP A 43 6.78 -60.27 4.12
CA ASP A 43 6.44 -61.22 5.21
C ASP A 43 7.03 -60.80 6.58
N ASP A 44 6.23 -60.20 7.48
CA ASP A 44 5.90 -60.72 8.83
C ASP A 44 4.95 -59.77 9.64
N SER A 45 4.50 -60.17 10.84
CA SER A 45 3.70 -59.39 11.83
C SER A 45 4.27 -59.60 13.26
N PRO A 46 3.59 -59.35 14.43
CA PRO A 46 2.45 -58.47 14.78
C PRO A 46 2.62 -57.63 16.10
N LEU A 47 1.92 -56.47 16.21
CA LEU A 47 1.40 -55.88 17.49
C LEU A 47 2.41 -55.42 18.60
N PRO A 48 1.99 -54.80 19.74
CA PRO A 48 1.03 -53.70 19.98
C PRO A 48 1.60 -52.58 20.92
N VAL A 49 0.70 -51.80 21.58
CA VAL A 49 0.85 -50.96 22.81
C VAL A 49 0.82 -49.42 22.62
N SER A 50 0.21 -48.77 23.61
CA SER A 50 -0.49 -47.48 23.66
C SER A 50 0.32 -46.22 24.03
N ALA A 51 -0.20 -45.07 23.57
CA ALA A 51 -0.34 -43.76 24.25
C ALA A 51 0.88 -43.00 24.82
N GLU A 52 1.05 -41.75 24.38
CA GLU A 52 0.74 -40.54 25.19
C GLU A 52 0.69 -39.27 24.29
N ASP A 53 0.55 -38.08 24.87
CA ASP A 53 -0.22 -36.96 24.27
C ASP A 53 0.57 -35.73 23.74
N SER A 54 -0.06 -35.05 22.78
CA SER A 54 0.06 -33.61 22.47
C SER A 54 1.41 -32.94 22.10
N SER A 55 1.46 -32.35 20.90
CA SER A 55 1.80 -30.92 20.71
C SER A 55 1.44 -30.47 19.28
N SER A 56 0.58 -29.46 19.15
CA SER A 56 0.07 -28.98 17.86
C SER A 56 0.57 -27.56 17.56
N ASN A 57 1.55 -27.42 16.67
CA ASN A 57 1.90 -26.12 16.10
C ASN A 57 0.83 -25.69 15.09
N SER A 58 0.36 -24.44 15.21
CA SER A 58 -0.51 -23.80 14.22
C SER A 58 0.34 -22.98 13.23
N GLU A 59 0.53 -23.48 12.01
CA GLU A 59 1.18 -22.70 10.96
C GLU A 59 0.19 -21.74 10.28
N SER A 60 0.49 -20.45 10.31
CA SER A 60 -0.24 -19.41 9.58
C SER A 60 0.26 -19.32 8.14
N PHE A 61 -0.63 -19.50 7.17
CA PHE A 61 -0.30 -19.52 5.74
C PHE A 61 -0.29 -18.09 5.16
N GLU A 62 0.90 -17.58 4.77
CA GLU A 62 1.05 -16.35 3.98
C GLU A 62 1.34 -16.68 2.52
N GLU A 63 0.60 -16.07 1.57
CA GLU A 63 0.91 -16.18 0.13
C GLU A 63 1.69 -14.94 -0.36
N THR A 64 2.90 -15.17 -0.87
CA THR A 64 3.72 -14.17 -1.56
C THR A 64 3.60 -14.33 -3.08
N PHE A 65 3.45 -13.21 -3.80
CA PHE A 65 3.50 -13.17 -5.26
C PHE A 65 4.87 -12.66 -5.74
N GLU A 66 5.61 -13.51 -6.44
CA GLU A 66 6.82 -13.10 -7.17
C GLU A 66 6.50 -12.61 -8.58
N ARG A 67 7.28 -11.64 -9.09
CA ARG A 67 7.22 -11.21 -10.49
C ARG A 67 8.62 -11.32 -11.12
N ILE A 68 8.76 -12.24 -12.07
CA ILE A 68 9.97 -12.36 -12.90
C ILE A 68 9.95 -11.24 -13.95
N VAL A 69 11.11 -10.61 -14.17
CA VAL A 69 11.38 -9.71 -15.30
C VAL A 69 12.66 -10.21 -15.97
N GLU A 70 12.58 -10.67 -17.22
CA GLU A 70 13.75 -10.94 -18.05
C GLU A 70 14.01 -9.73 -18.96
N GLU A 71 15.00 -8.92 -18.60
CA GLU A 71 15.79 -8.10 -19.53
C GLU A 71 17.23 -8.64 -19.48
N GLY A 72 17.96 -8.59 -20.61
CA GLY A 72 19.23 -9.30 -20.68
C GLY A 72 20.22 -8.73 -21.69
N GLU A 73 21.48 -8.70 -21.27
CA GLU A 73 22.66 -8.63 -22.14
C GLU A 73 23.58 -9.83 -21.85
N LEU A 74 24.27 -10.31 -22.88
CA LEU A 74 25.16 -11.48 -22.80
C LEU A 74 26.61 -11.04 -22.63
N LEU A 75 27.15 -11.17 -21.41
CA LEU A 75 28.59 -11.14 -21.19
C LEU A 75 29.21 -12.53 -21.41
N ALA A 76 30.39 -12.57 -22.01
CA ALA A 76 31.06 -13.79 -22.45
C ALA A 76 31.66 -14.60 -21.27
N GLY A 77 30.80 -15.26 -20.49
CA GLY A 77 31.21 -16.00 -19.29
C GLY A 77 30.25 -17.10 -18.80
N GLY A 78 29.19 -17.45 -19.55
CA GLY A 78 28.36 -18.64 -19.31
C GLY A 78 27.45 -18.63 -18.06
N ALA A 79 27.57 -17.65 -17.16
CA ALA A 79 26.76 -17.56 -15.94
C ALA A 79 25.61 -16.54 -16.08
N LYS A 80 24.36 -16.97 -15.87
CA LYS A 80 23.21 -16.05 -15.66
C LYS A 80 23.27 -15.48 -14.24
N VAL A 81 23.24 -14.16 -14.11
CA VAL A 81 22.95 -13.47 -12.83
C VAL A 81 21.48 -13.09 -12.83
N VAL A 82 20.69 -13.67 -11.91
CA VAL A 82 19.29 -13.29 -11.68
C VAL A 82 19.22 -12.31 -10.52
N LYS A 83 18.63 -11.14 -10.73
CA LYS A 83 18.48 -10.10 -9.71
C LYS A 83 17.05 -10.11 -9.18
N PHE A 84 16.86 -10.59 -7.96
CA PHE A 84 15.56 -10.62 -7.28
C PHE A 84 15.26 -9.27 -6.62
N GLU A 85 14.06 -8.71 -6.84
CA GLU A 85 13.59 -7.48 -6.19
C GLU A 85 12.43 -7.77 -5.25
N ARG A 86 12.68 -7.69 -3.93
CA ARG A 86 11.71 -8.08 -2.89
C ARG A 86 10.79 -6.92 -2.47
N ILE A 87 9.83 -6.57 -3.33
CA ILE A 87 8.82 -5.54 -3.04
C ILE A 87 7.93 -6.01 -1.88
N THR A 88 7.98 -5.32 -0.74
CA THR A 88 7.20 -5.63 0.46
C THR A 88 6.07 -4.61 0.61
N MET A 89 4.83 -4.95 0.22
CA MET A 89 3.70 -4.02 0.32
C MET A 89 2.96 -4.14 1.66
N HIS A 90 3.20 -3.21 2.57
CA HIS A 90 2.37 -3.03 3.76
C HIS A 90 0.99 -2.47 3.38
N LYS A 91 -0.05 -3.31 3.49
CA LYS A 91 -1.44 -2.93 3.21
C LYS A 91 -2.01 -2.09 4.37
N SER A 92 -1.80 -0.77 4.31
CA SER A 92 -2.40 0.18 5.26
C SER A 92 -3.94 0.16 5.14
N VAL A 93 -4.60 -0.49 6.10
CA VAL A 93 -6.07 -0.43 6.24
C VAL A 93 -6.41 0.88 6.96
N ARG A 94 -6.93 1.86 6.22
CA ARG A 94 -7.69 2.96 6.84
C ARG A 94 -9.11 2.48 7.08
N GLU A 95 -9.58 2.63 8.31
CA GLU A 95 -10.96 2.37 8.68
C GLU A 95 -11.90 3.29 7.90
N PHE A 96 -12.91 2.72 7.25
CA PHE A 96 -14.09 3.45 6.77
C PHE A 96 -15.20 3.28 7.81
N THR A 97 -15.37 4.26 8.70
CA THR A 97 -16.46 4.27 9.68
C THR A 97 -17.81 4.40 8.97
N SER A 98 -18.60 3.32 8.97
CA SER A 98 -19.92 3.30 8.34
C SER A 98 -20.96 3.99 9.23
N VAL A 99 -21.37 5.20 8.87
CA VAL A 99 -22.43 5.93 9.58
C VAL A 99 -23.81 5.39 9.17
N ARG A 100 -24.54 4.81 10.13
CA ARG A 100 -25.95 4.38 9.93
C ARG A 100 -26.89 5.61 9.86
N PRO A 101 -27.98 5.54 9.07
CA PRO A 101 -28.92 6.64 8.90
C PRO A 101 -29.88 6.80 10.09
N VAL A 102 -30.33 8.04 10.32
CA VAL A 102 -31.38 8.41 11.28
C VAL A 102 -32.42 9.30 10.58
N THR A 103 -33.70 9.11 10.89
CA THR A 103 -34.83 9.92 10.39
C THR A 103 -35.90 10.05 11.49
N PRO A 104 -36.79 11.06 11.43
CA PRO A 104 -36.46 12.47 11.29
C PRO A 104 -37.17 13.36 12.35
N GLY A 105 -36.58 14.51 12.72
CA GLY A 105 -37.17 15.46 13.67
C GLY A 105 -36.73 16.92 13.42
N SER A 106 -37.70 17.76 13.03
CA SER A 106 -37.67 19.22 12.79
C SER A 106 -36.53 20.07 13.42
N GLY A 107 -35.95 21.05 12.70
CA GLY A 107 -35.03 22.00 13.36
C GLY A 107 -34.36 23.22 12.68
N ALA A 108 -34.46 23.47 11.37
CA ALA A 108 -34.05 24.73 10.68
C ALA A 108 -32.55 25.19 10.61
N ALA A 109 -32.26 25.96 9.54
CA ALA A 109 -31.25 27.04 9.41
C ALA A 109 -29.71 26.77 9.33
N SER A 110 -29.27 26.27 8.16
CA SER A 110 -28.27 26.89 7.25
C SER A 110 -27.04 27.70 7.74
N SER A 111 -25.84 27.32 7.29
CA SER A 111 -24.84 28.23 6.64
C SER A 111 -23.74 27.47 5.90
N GLU A 112 -23.41 27.83 4.65
CA GLU A 112 -22.27 27.29 3.87
C GLU A 112 -21.00 28.17 3.99
N ALA A 113 -19.82 27.61 3.68
CA ALA A 113 -18.59 28.37 3.45
C ALA A 113 -17.61 27.63 2.49
N THR A 114 -16.83 28.39 1.71
CA THR A 114 -15.92 27.88 0.66
C THR A 114 -14.69 28.82 0.53
N ILE A 115 -13.58 28.52 -0.17
CA ILE A 115 -13.20 27.40 -1.05
C ILE A 115 -11.65 27.23 -1.09
N SER A 116 -11.14 26.04 -1.49
CA SER A 116 -9.74 25.76 -1.90
C SER A 116 -8.65 25.87 -0.79
N ARG A 117 -7.38 25.42 -0.94
CA ARG A 117 -6.55 25.01 -2.09
C ARG A 117 -5.66 23.80 -1.78
N THR A 118 -5.17 23.11 -2.83
CA THR A 118 -3.92 22.32 -2.81
C THR A 118 -2.70 23.19 -3.17
N PRO A 119 -1.49 22.71 -2.84
CA PRO A 119 -0.32 22.87 -3.70
C PRO A 119 0.34 21.52 -4.06
N SER A 120 1.21 21.52 -5.07
CA SER A 120 1.87 20.34 -5.64
C SER A 120 3.23 20.02 -4.98
N GLU A 121 3.77 18.84 -5.29
CA GLU A 121 5.18 18.48 -5.13
C GLU A 121 6.04 19.15 -6.22
N GLU A 122 7.32 19.45 -5.92
CA GLU A 122 8.47 19.04 -6.76
C GLU A 122 9.84 19.36 -6.14
N HIS A 123 10.84 18.57 -6.53
CA HIS A 123 12.31 18.79 -6.53
C HIS A 123 13.03 19.44 -5.34
N ILE A 124 13.86 18.62 -4.67
CA ILE A 124 15.25 18.97 -4.31
C ILE A 124 16.17 17.84 -4.81
N LEU A 125 17.17 18.20 -5.62
CA LEU A 125 18.39 17.41 -5.85
C LEU A 125 19.46 17.95 -4.86
N GLN A 126 20.01 17.10 -4.01
CA GLN A 126 21.30 16.42 -4.22
C GLN A 126 22.49 17.36 -4.09
N ASP A 127 23.26 17.18 -3.01
CA ASP A 127 24.68 17.51 -2.95
C ASP A 127 25.39 16.53 -1.98
N ASP A 128 26.71 16.40 -2.10
CA ASP A 128 27.34 15.06 -2.03
C ASP A 128 28.16 14.70 -0.77
N SER A 129 28.47 13.39 -0.69
CA SER A 129 29.58 12.77 0.05
C SER A 129 29.55 12.63 1.59
N ALA A 130 29.59 11.36 2.03
CA ALA A 130 30.33 10.92 3.23
C ALA A 130 31.82 10.71 2.86
N TYR A 131 32.80 10.54 3.76
CA TYR A 131 32.94 9.38 4.64
C TYR A 131 34.13 9.46 5.63
N HIS A 132 34.04 8.65 6.68
CA HIS A 132 35.11 8.05 7.50
C HIS A 132 36.10 8.92 8.30
N THR A 133 36.39 8.44 9.53
CA THR A 133 37.64 8.68 10.24
C THR A 133 37.96 7.44 11.09
N VAL A 134 39.14 6.83 10.91
CA VAL A 134 39.61 5.70 11.72
C VAL A 134 41.12 5.83 12.01
N SER A 135 41.43 6.15 13.26
CA SER A 135 42.67 5.88 14.03
C SER A 135 44.08 6.30 13.53
N HIS A 136 44.90 6.75 14.51
CA HIS A 136 46.37 6.77 14.55
C HIS A 136 47.15 7.49 13.42
N SER A 137 47.77 8.64 13.71
CA SER A 137 49.16 8.65 14.19
C SER A 137 49.63 10.02 14.74
N GLN A 138 50.79 10.03 15.40
CA GLN A 138 51.52 11.17 15.97
C GLN A 138 52.95 11.20 15.36
N PRO A 139 53.83 12.22 15.59
CA PRO A 139 53.63 13.58 16.11
C PRO A 139 54.39 14.68 15.29
N SER A 140 54.41 15.92 15.82
CA SER A 140 55.40 16.99 15.51
C SER A 140 55.32 17.68 14.12
N ALA A 141 55.71 18.96 13.94
CA ALA A 141 56.47 19.88 14.78
C ALA A 141 56.08 21.37 14.57
N ASN A 142 56.50 22.23 15.52
CA ASN A 142 56.83 23.67 15.46
C ASN A 142 56.02 24.66 14.57
N GLY A 143 55.57 25.82 15.08
CA GLY A 143 55.66 26.36 16.44
C GLY A 143 55.72 27.91 16.48
N TYR A 144 55.64 28.47 17.70
CA TYR A 144 55.78 29.90 18.04
C TYR A 144 54.66 30.82 17.49
N HIS A 145 54.09 31.81 18.19
CA HIS A 145 54.18 32.32 19.57
C HIS A 145 52.86 33.14 19.85
N THR A 146 52.46 33.60 21.05
CA THR A 146 53.14 33.84 22.34
C THR A 146 52.17 33.72 23.54
N SER A 147 52.66 34.04 24.74
CA SER A 147 52.00 34.31 26.04
C SER A 147 50.99 35.50 26.05
N VAL A 148 50.16 35.79 27.08
CA VAL A 148 50.26 35.52 28.54
C VAL A 148 48.89 35.19 29.20
N SER A 149 48.90 34.10 29.97
CA SER A 149 48.25 33.71 31.24
C SER A 149 47.24 34.60 32.03
N LYS A 150 46.51 33.87 32.91
CA LYS A 150 45.68 34.23 34.08
C LYS A 150 44.16 34.26 33.80
N SER A 151 43.29 33.33 34.25
CA SER A 151 43.14 32.48 35.45
C SER A 151 42.30 33.08 36.59
N SER A 152 41.27 32.34 37.03
CA SER A 152 40.63 32.33 38.36
C SER A 152 39.95 33.61 38.90
N SER A 153 38.91 33.61 39.73
CA SER A 153 37.90 32.60 40.18
C SER A 153 36.87 33.34 41.09
N VAL A 154 35.98 32.60 41.79
CA VAL A 154 35.32 32.99 43.06
C VAL A 154 34.06 33.89 43.02
N THR A 155 32.90 33.21 42.94
CA THR A 155 31.64 33.33 43.74
C THR A 155 30.93 34.67 44.10
N SER A 156 29.62 34.49 44.35
CA SER A 156 28.79 35.04 45.45
C SER A 156 28.12 36.43 45.40
N LEU A 157 26.81 36.40 45.07
CA LEU A 157 25.67 36.70 45.96
C LEU A 157 25.20 38.17 46.21
N ALA A 158 23.88 38.39 46.01
CA ALA A 158 23.01 39.52 46.47
C ALA A 158 23.37 40.96 46.00
N GLY A 159 22.47 41.90 45.67
CA GLY A 159 21.01 42.02 45.76
C GLY A 159 20.59 43.52 45.68
N ARG A 160 19.40 43.80 45.10
CA ARG A 160 18.62 45.06 45.08
C ARG A 160 19.04 46.27 44.20
N PHE A 161 18.01 46.84 43.56
CA PHE A 161 17.80 48.17 42.92
C PHE A 161 17.71 49.32 43.99
N PRO A 162 17.59 50.67 43.69
CA PRO A 162 16.86 51.32 42.56
C PRO A 162 17.33 52.75 42.07
N SER A 163 16.43 53.49 41.36
CA SER A 163 16.31 54.98 41.17
C SER A 163 17.33 55.75 40.28
N GLU A 164 17.09 56.95 39.67
CA GLU A 164 15.97 57.76 39.06
C GLU A 164 16.61 59.07 38.43
N GLU A 165 16.03 60.08 37.73
CA GLU A 165 14.72 60.62 37.24
C GLU A 165 14.99 61.39 35.89
N SER A 166 14.02 61.55 34.93
CA SER A 166 13.79 62.79 34.08
C SER A 166 12.84 62.61 32.87
N LEU A 167 12.15 63.61 32.26
CA LEU A 167 11.62 64.95 32.67
C LEU A 167 10.59 65.51 31.64
N ARG A 168 9.43 66.01 32.11
CA ARG A 168 8.50 67.08 31.60
C ARG A 168 8.38 67.48 30.10
N ARG A 169 7.13 67.65 29.61
CA ARG A 169 6.47 68.97 29.29
C ARG A 169 5.01 68.87 28.76
N THR A 170 4.24 69.95 28.90
CA THR A 170 2.91 70.27 28.32
C THR A 170 2.94 71.71 27.73
N PRO A 171 1.94 72.26 26.99
CA PRO A 171 0.72 72.85 27.63
C PRO A 171 -0.59 73.03 26.78
N SER A 172 -1.73 73.25 27.47
CA SER A 172 -2.94 74.04 27.05
C SER A 172 -3.84 73.52 25.89
N ARG A 173 -5.15 73.87 25.77
CA ARG A 173 -6.08 74.74 26.56
C ARG A 173 -7.56 74.34 26.35
N GLU A 174 -8.43 74.61 27.35
CA GLU A 174 -9.90 74.88 27.32
C GLU A 174 -10.90 73.99 26.51
N GLY A 175 -12.12 73.67 27.00
CA GLY A 175 -12.68 73.83 28.36
C GLY A 175 -14.22 73.73 28.46
N LEU A 176 -14.72 73.12 29.55
CA LEU A 176 -16.07 73.24 30.18
C LEU A 176 -17.32 72.83 29.32
N GLN A 177 -18.48 72.44 29.87
CA GLN A 177 -19.07 72.81 31.18
C GLN A 177 -20.16 71.83 31.71
N GLN A 178 -20.12 71.50 33.02
CA GLN A 178 -21.25 71.12 33.95
C GLN A 178 -22.11 69.85 33.68
N ALA A 179 -22.74 69.20 34.68
CA ALA A 179 -22.62 69.19 36.16
C ALA A 179 -23.38 68.00 36.81
N GLY A 180 -23.11 67.72 38.11
CA GLY A 180 -23.87 66.80 38.99
C GLY A 180 -23.11 65.51 39.33
N ALA A 181 -22.26 65.44 40.36
CA ALA A 181 -22.57 65.40 41.82
C ALA A 181 -23.35 64.13 42.21
N SER A 182 -22.72 63.06 42.72
CA SER A 182 -22.14 62.83 44.08
C SER A 182 -23.19 62.31 45.10
N GLU A 183 -22.88 61.55 46.16
CA GLU A 183 -21.58 61.19 46.76
C GLU A 183 -21.63 59.89 47.61
N TRP A 184 -20.73 58.92 47.33
CA TRP A 184 -20.00 58.03 48.27
C TRP A 184 -20.84 57.04 49.16
N GLU A 185 -20.29 56.07 49.92
CA GLU A 185 -18.90 55.71 50.28
C GLU A 185 -18.73 54.16 50.42
N GLY A 186 -17.48 53.66 50.53
CA GLY A 186 -17.17 52.28 50.92
C GLY A 186 -16.22 51.53 49.97
N GLY A 187 -14.90 51.73 50.10
CA GLY A 187 -13.92 51.28 49.11
C GLY A 187 -12.99 50.13 49.51
N SER A 188 -12.49 49.40 48.51
CA SER A 188 -11.22 48.64 48.54
C SER A 188 -10.66 48.49 47.11
N ARG A 189 -9.40 48.91 46.90
CA ARG A 189 -8.64 49.07 45.63
C ARG A 189 -7.17 49.36 45.99
N PRO A 190 -6.20 49.48 45.04
CA PRO A 190 -6.18 49.18 43.60
C PRO A 190 -5.48 47.80 43.38
N ALA A 191 -4.73 47.40 42.33
CA ALA A 191 -4.24 47.96 41.06
C ALA A 191 -3.98 46.77 40.07
N SER A 192 -3.51 46.91 38.83
CA SER A 192 -3.13 48.05 37.97
C SER A 192 -3.55 47.74 36.51
N ALA A 193 -3.62 48.76 35.64
CA ALA A 193 -3.96 48.58 34.22
C ALA A 193 -3.16 49.54 33.33
N SER A 194 -2.36 49.01 32.40
CA SER A 194 -1.53 49.79 31.46
C SER A 194 -1.23 49.01 30.17
N SER A 195 -2.23 48.32 29.61
CA SER A 195 -2.07 47.44 28.44
C SER A 195 -3.32 47.38 27.52
N ILE A 196 -4.21 48.38 27.59
CA ILE A 196 -5.52 48.33 26.93
C ILE A 196 -5.62 49.20 25.66
N ASP A 197 -4.88 50.32 25.60
CA ASP A 197 -5.10 51.34 24.56
C ASP A 197 -4.57 50.95 23.17
N TRP A 198 -3.43 50.27 23.08
CA TRP A 198 -2.91 49.75 21.80
C TRP A 198 -3.89 48.76 21.14
N TYR A 199 -4.63 48.00 21.95
CA TYR A 199 -5.68 47.09 21.49
C TYR A 199 -6.96 47.80 21.02
N SER A 200 -7.10 49.10 21.31
CA SER A 200 -8.24 49.92 20.90
C SER A 200 -8.07 50.47 19.47
N GLU A 201 -6.91 51.08 19.18
CA GLU A 201 -6.64 51.65 17.84
C GLU A 201 -6.57 50.56 16.75
N TYR A 202 -5.90 49.44 17.02
CA TYR A 202 -5.83 48.31 16.08
C TYR A 202 -7.21 47.75 15.72
N ARG A 203 -8.13 47.72 16.70
CA ARG A 203 -9.54 47.32 16.49
C ARG A 203 -10.26 48.30 15.57
N THR A 204 -10.07 49.59 15.79
CA THR A 204 -10.81 50.65 15.09
C THR A 204 -10.40 50.77 13.62
N GLN A 205 -9.11 50.63 13.30
CA GLN A 205 -8.64 50.55 11.90
C GLN A 205 -9.09 49.24 11.22
N SER A 206 -9.14 48.12 11.94
CA SER A 206 -9.65 46.85 11.42
C SER A 206 -11.12 46.92 11.01
N PHE A 207 -11.95 47.65 11.78
CA PHE A 207 -13.39 47.79 11.47
C PHE A 207 -13.67 48.56 10.17
N HIS A 208 -12.90 49.59 9.82
CA HIS A 208 -13.08 50.30 8.54
C HIS A 208 -12.79 49.41 7.33
N ASN A 209 -11.71 48.60 7.38
CA ASN A 209 -11.42 47.63 6.32
C ASN A 209 -12.44 46.47 6.27
N MET A 210 -13.03 46.08 7.41
CA MET A 210 -14.15 45.11 7.39
C MET A 210 -15.42 45.69 6.78
N ALA A 211 -15.73 46.98 6.96
CA ALA A 211 -16.94 47.59 6.42
C ALA A 211 -16.96 47.57 4.87
N ALA A 212 -15.89 48.06 4.22
CA ALA A 212 -15.75 48.02 2.77
C ALA A 212 -15.78 46.58 2.20
N LYS A 213 -15.21 45.63 2.94
CA LYS A 213 -15.27 44.20 2.58
C LYS A 213 -16.68 43.61 2.72
N LEU A 214 -17.46 44.04 3.71
CA LEU A 214 -18.86 43.63 3.88
C LEU A 214 -19.75 44.17 2.75
N GLU A 215 -19.50 45.38 2.29
CA GLU A 215 -20.27 46.03 1.23
C GLU A 215 -20.03 45.37 -0.14
N TYR A 216 -18.78 45.05 -0.46
CA TYR A 216 -18.42 44.21 -1.61
C TYR A 216 -19.07 42.81 -1.55
N VAL A 217 -19.08 42.17 -0.37
CA VAL A 217 -19.73 40.85 -0.18
C VAL A 217 -21.25 40.94 -0.29
N ARG A 218 -21.90 42.01 0.19
CA ARG A 218 -23.34 42.23 0.01
C ARG A 218 -23.72 42.47 -1.46
N SER A 219 -22.95 43.28 -2.17
CA SER A 219 -23.16 43.51 -3.61
C SER A 219 -23.02 42.20 -4.38
N ARG A 220 -21.98 41.41 -4.09
CA ARG A 220 -21.80 40.07 -4.67
C ARG A 220 -22.95 39.12 -4.32
N SER A 221 -23.43 39.10 -3.07
CA SER A 221 -24.58 38.28 -2.67
C SER A 221 -25.87 38.66 -3.40
N GLN A 222 -26.05 39.94 -3.76
CA GLN A 222 -27.19 40.37 -4.57
C GLN A 222 -27.04 39.95 -6.04
N TYR A 223 -25.84 40.03 -6.62
CA TYR A 223 -25.58 39.49 -7.95
C TYR A 223 -25.75 37.97 -8.01
N ASP A 224 -25.19 37.23 -7.05
CA ASP A 224 -25.30 35.77 -6.98
C ASP A 224 -26.77 35.34 -6.77
N SER A 225 -27.56 36.09 -5.98
CA SER A 225 -29.01 35.86 -5.82
C SER A 225 -29.81 36.16 -7.10
N HIS A 226 -29.46 37.21 -7.84
CA HIS A 226 -30.14 37.55 -9.09
C HIS A 226 -29.77 36.58 -10.23
N ILE A 227 -28.53 36.07 -10.25
CA ILE A 227 -28.10 34.99 -11.14
C ILE A 227 -28.82 33.68 -10.80
N ALA A 228 -29.05 33.38 -9.52
CA ALA A 228 -29.85 32.22 -9.11
C ALA A 228 -31.32 32.37 -9.54
N GLU A 229 -31.93 33.53 -9.31
CA GLU A 229 -33.32 33.85 -9.72
C GLU A 229 -33.52 33.73 -11.25
N ILE A 230 -32.61 34.31 -12.05
CA ILE A 230 -32.62 34.17 -13.52
C ILE A 230 -32.44 32.69 -13.94
N LYS A 231 -31.52 31.97 -13.30
CA LYS A 231 -31.24 30.57 -13.61
C LYS A 231 -32.42 29.65 -13.28
N ASP A 232 -33.06 29.85 -12.13
CA ASP A 232 -34.18 29.02 -11.69
C ASP A 232 -35.42 29.29 -12.55
N GLU A 233 -35.64 30.53 -12.99
CA GLU A 233 -36.69 30.88 -13.96
C GLU A 233 -36.40 30.30 -15.36
N GLN A 234 -35.15 30.37 -15.84
CA GLN A 234 -34.74 29.67 -17.06
C GLN A 234 -34.90 28.14 -16.94
N GLU A 235 -34.61 27.56 -15.77
CA GLU A 235 -34.82 26.13 -15.51
C GLU A 235 -36.33 25.78 -15.47
N ARG A 236 -37.18 26.67 -14.94
CA ARG A 236 -38.65 26.55 -14.95
C ARG A 236 -39.19 26.55 -16.38
N VAL A 237 -38.80 27.54 -17.20
CA VAL A 237 -39.16 27.65 -18.62
C VAL A 237 -38.68 26.44 -19.41
N GLN A 238 -37.46 25.97 -19.16
CA GLN A 238 -36.89 24.81 -19.86
C GLN A 238 -37.61 23.52 -19.49
N LYS A 239 -37.92 23.29 -18.21
CA LYS A 239 -38.77 22.15 -17.77
C LYS A 239 -40.12 22.18 -18.46
N LYS A 240 -40.82 23.32 -18.44
CA LYS A 240 -42.14 23.52 -19.08
C LYS A 240 -42.08 23.23 -20.59
N THR A 241 -41.12 23.82 -21.29
CA THR A 241 -40.93 23.65 -22.74
C THR A 241 -40.63 22.20 -23.09
N PHE A 242 -39.78 21.51 -22.30
CA PHE A 242 -39.44 20.10 -22.53
C PHE A 242 -40.62 19.16 -22.22
N VAL A 243 -41.42 19.41 -21.17
CA VAL A 243 -42.66 18.65 -20.91
C VAL A 243 -43.65 18.81 -22.06
N ASN A 244 -43.89 20.04 -22.52
CA ASN A 244 -44.75 20.32 -23.67
C ASN A 244 -44.23 19.61 -24.94
N TRP A 245 -42.92 19.64 -25.17
CA TRP A 245 -42.29 18.98 -26.32
C TRP A 245 -42.49 17.47 -26.28
N ILE A 246 -42.13 16.81 -25.16
CA ILE A 246 -42.34 15.36 -24.99
C ILE A 246 -43.82 14.99 -25.16
N ASN A 247 -44.74 15.76 -24.58
CA ASN A 247 -46.18 15.52 -24.72
C ASN A 247 -46.67 15.70 -26.17
N SER A 248 -46.07 16.59 -26.96
CA SER A 248 -46.39 16.74 -28.39
C SER A 248 -46.00 15.52 -29.25
N TYR A 249 -45.15 14.62 -28.73
CA TYR A 249 -44.81 13.34 -29.36
C TYR A 249 -45.54 12.16 -28.69
N LEU A 250 -45.55 12.06 -27.35
CA LEU A 250 -46.22 10.97 -26.64
C LEU A 250 -47.75 10.92 -26.83
N SER A 251 -48.39 12.05 -27.13
CA SER A 251 -49.82 12.11 -27.51
C SER A 251 -50.13 11.46 -28.87
N LYS A 252 -49.14 11.32 -29.76
CA LYS A 252 -49.26 10.64 -31.07
C LYS A 252 -49.09 9.12 -30.96
N ARG A 253 -48.69 8.62 -29.78
CA ARG A 253 -48.45 7.19 -29.52
C ARG A 253 -49.75 6.44 -29.34
N VAL A 254 -49.75 5.13 -29.60
CA VAL A 254 -50.88 4.23 -29.31
C VAL A 254 -50.45 3.12 -28.35
N PRO A 255 -51.05 3.01 -27.14
CA PRO A 255 -51.87 4.03 -26.49
C PRO A 255 -51.06 5.31 -26.20
N PRO A 256 -51.73 6.48 -26.13
CA PRO A 256 -51.08 7.75 -25.85
C PRO A 256 -50.52 7.78 -24.43
N LEU A 257 -49.44 8.53 -24.24
CA LEU A 257 -48.81 8.77 -22.94
C LEU A 257 -48.66 10.27 -22.69
N ARG A 258 -48.45 10.62 -21.43
CA ARG A 258 -48.24 11.99 -20.96
C ARG A 258 -47.18 12.01 -19.86
N ILE A 259 -46.51 13.15 -19.73
CA ILE A 259 -45.66 13.57 -18.61
C ILE A 259 -46.28 14.82 -18.00
N ASP A 260 -46.33 14.89 -16.68
CA ASP A 260 -46.74 16.08 -15.94
C ASP A 260 -45.60 16.61 -15.03
N ASP A 261 -44.71 15.75 -14.50
CA ASP A 261 -43.43 16.16 -13.90
C ASP A 261 -42.25 15.55 -14.64
N LEU A 262 -41.43 16.39 -15.30
CA LEU A 262 -40.32 15.95 -16.15
C LEU A 262 -39.30 15.03 -15.45
N ILE A 263 -39.13 15.20 -14.14
CA ILE A 263 -38.09 14.51 -13.37
C ILE A 263 -38.66 13.19 -12.86
N GLU A 264 -39.77 13.25 -12.12
CA GLU A 264 -40.39 12.06 -11.52
C GLU A 264 -40.89 11.08 -12.59
N ASP A 265 -41.53 11.57 -13.67
CA ASP A 265 -42.12 10.71 -14.70
C ASP A 265 -41.08 9.98 -15.57
N LEU A 266 -39.82 10.43 -15.58
CA LEU A 266 -38.73 9.82 -16.36
C LEU A 266 -37.86 8.86 -15.54
N LYS A 267 -37.95 8.84 -14.20
CA LYS A 267 -37.13 7.98 -13.32
C LYS A 267 -37.23 6.49 -13.64
N ASP A 268 -38.40 6.00 -14.07
CA ASP A 268 -38.61 4.58 -14.37
C ASP A 268 -38.05 4.14 -15.74
N GLY A 269 -37.59 5.09 -16.56
CA GLY A 269 -37.09 4.90 -17.92
C GLY A 269 -38.15 4.52 -18.96
N THR A 270 -39.38 4.18 -18.56
CA THR A 270 -40.42 3.66 -19.47
C THR A 270 -40.95 4.74 -20.42
N LYS A 271 -41.21 5.94 -19.90
CA LYS A 271 -41.66 7.09 -20.72
C LYS A 271 -40.55 7.65 -21.59
N LEU A 272 -39.29 7.55 -21.13
CA LEU A 272 -38.11 7.89 -21.93
C LEU A 272 -37.96 6.94 -23.13
N LEU A 273 -38.06 5.63 -22.90
CA LEU A 273 -38.06 4.63 -23.98
C LEU A 273 -39.24 4.84 -24.93
N ALA A 274 -40.44 5.11 -24.41
CA ALA A 274 -41.62 5.38 -25.24
C ALA A 274 -41.50 6.66 -26.09
N LEU A 275 -40.78 7.67 -25.62
CA LEU A 275 -40.44 8.87 -26.39
C LEU A 275 -39.44 8.53 -27.52
N LEU A 276 -38.40 7.75 -27.20
CA LEU A 276 -37.40 7.32 -28.18
C LEU A 276 -37.99 6.36 -29.24
N GLU A 277 -38.96 5.51 -28.89
CA GLU A 277 -39.76 4.75 -29.86
C GLU A 277 -40.45 5.69 -30.88
N VAL A 278 -41.07 6.77 -30.40
CA VAL A 278 -41.86 7.68 -31.24
C VAL A 278 -40.98 8.61 -32.08
N LEU A 279 -39.82 9.04 -31.56
CA LEU A 279 -38.88 9.89 -32.30
C LEU A 279 -38.12 9.14 -33.40
N SER A 280 -37.82 7.85 -33.18
CA SER A 280 -36.99 7.06 -34.11
C SER A 280 -37.77 6.07 -34.99
N GLY A 281 -39.03 5.79 -34.66
CA GLY A 281 -39.82 4.73 -35.28
C GLY A 281 -39.43 3.30 -34.85
N GLU A 282 -38.30 3.11 -34.15
CA GLU A 282 -37.79 1.80 -33.75
C GLU A 282 -38.47 1.27 -32.48
N LYS A 283 -38.66 -0.06 -32.40
CA LYS A 283 -39.16 -0.71 -31.20
C LYS A 283 -38.04 -1.03 -30.22
N LEU A 284 -38.08 -0.37 -29.06
CA LEU A 284 -37.12 -0.55 -27.98
C LEU A 284 -37.63 -1.57 -26.95
N PRO A 285 -36.77 -2.46 -26.42
CA PRO A 285 -37.15 -3.34 -25.32
C PRO A 285 -37.41 -2.52 -24.06
N VAL A 286 -38.51 -2.84 -23.35
CA VAL A 286 -38.88 -2.20 -22.08
C VAL A 286 -39.10 -3.29 -21.04
N GLU A 287 -38.33 -3.24 -19.96
CA GLU A 287 -38.54 -4.09 -18.79
C GLU A 287 -39.87 -3.74 -18.12
N ARG A 288 -40.77 -4.73 -18.02
CA ARG A 288 -42.12 -4.58 -17.46
C ARG A 288 -42.40 -5.68 -16.44
N GLY A 289 -42.83 -5.30 -15.25
CA GLY A 289 -43.24 -6.22 -14.19
C GLY A 289 -44.33 -5.61 -13.31
N ARG A 290 -45.05 -6.45 -12.55
CA ARG A 290 -46.12 -5.99 -11.65
C ARG A 290 -45.60 -5.12 -10.49
N ASN A 291 -44.36 -5.35 -10.05
CA ASN A 291 -43.71 -4.65 -8.93
C ASN A 291 -42.36 -4.08 -9.40
N VAL A 292 -42.37 -3.01 -10.20
CA VAL A 292 -41.15 -2.39 -10.71
C VAL A 292 -40.36 -1.73 -9.56
N LYS A 293 -39.02 -1.87 -9.58
CA LYS A 293 -38.09 -1.37 -8.55
C LYS A 293 -36.86 -0.74 -9.22
N ARG A 294 -36.05 0.00 -8.45
CA ARG A 294 -34.82 0.70 -8.90
C ARG A 294 -33.91 -0.10 -9.86
N PRO A 295 -33.69 -1.43 -9.72
CA PRO A 295 -32.92 -2.20 -10.72
C PRO A 295 -33.56 -2.25 -12.12
N HIS A 296 -34.89 -2.36 -12.22
CA HIS A 296 -35.61 -2.32 -13.49
C HIS A 296 -35.63 -0.90 -14.08
N PHE A 297 -35.74 0.13 -13.24
CA PHE A 297 -35.59 1.52 -13.65
C PHE A 297 -34.20 1.77 -14.26
N LEU A 298 -33.13 1.28 -13.59
CA LEU A 298 -31.76 1.32 -14.09
C LEU A 298 -31.60 0.55 -15.41
N SER A 299 -32.29 -0.58 -15.57
CA SER A 299 -32.30 -1.33 -16.83
C SER A 299 -32.93 -0.53 -17.97
N ASN A 300 -34.16 -0.02 -17.80
CA ASN A 300 -34.82 0.83 -18.80
C ASN A 300 -34.02 2.10 -19.13
N ALA A 301 -33.46 2.76 -18.11
CA ALA A 301 -32.57 3.90 -18.28
C ALA A 301 -31.31 3.52 -19.09
N ASN A 302 -30.65 2.41 -18.75
CA ASN A 302 -29.50 1.91 -19.52
C ASN A 302 -29.87 1.63 -20.99
N THR A 303 -31.00 0.99 -21.26
CA THR A 303 -31.48 0.75 -22.64
C THR A 303 -31.66 2.07 -23.41
N ALA A 304 -32.24 3.09 -22.78
CA ALA A 304 -32.42 4.40 -23.42
C ALA A 304 -31.07 5.10 -23.71
N LEU A 305 -30.13 5.07 -22.75
CA LEU A 305 -28.80 5.67 -22.94
C LEU A 305 -27.96 4.88 -23.98
N GLN A 306 -28.04 3.55 -23.99
CA GLN A 306 -27.38 2.69 -24.99
C GLN A 306 -27.94 2.92 -26.40
N PHE A 307 -29.26 3.11 -26.54
CA PHE A 307 -29.87 3.46 -27.82
C PHE A 307 -29.32 4.79 -28.38
N LEU A 308 -29.25 5.83 -27.54
CA LEU A 308 -28.67 7.11 -27.92
C LEU A 308 -27.19 6.97 -28.32
N GLN A 309 -26.40 6.21 -27.55
CA GLN A 309 -25.01 5.90 -27.91
C GLN A 309 -24.89 5.14 -29.24
N SER A 310 -25.82 4.23 -29.55
CA SER A 310 -25.85 3.51 -30.84
C SER A 310 -26.15 4.42 -32.04
N LYS A 311 -26.95 5.48 -31.83
CA LYS A 311 -27.17 6.60 -32.78
C LYS A 311 -25.97 7.58 -32.84
N LYS A 312 -24.84 7.24 -32.22
CA LYS A 312 -23.57 8.02 -32.11
C LYS A 312 -23.69 9.32 -31.32
N ILE A 313 -24.72 9.44 -30.48
CA ILE A 313 -24.93 10.58 -29.57
C ILE A 313 -23.98 10.42 -28.37
N LYS A 314 -23.30 11.50 -27.99
CA LYS A 314 -22.44 11.51 -26.81
C LYS A 314 -23.22 11.91 -25.58
N LEU A 315 -23.05 11.12 -24.51
CA LEU A 315 -23.69 11.33 -23.22
C LEU A 315 -22.63 11.73 -22.19
N VAL A 316 -22.11 12.95 -22.33
CA VAL A 316 -21.10 13.49 -21.42
C VAL A 316 -21.75 13.80 -20.08
N ASN A 317 -21.25 13.21 -18.98
CA ASN A 317 -21.74 13.37 -17.61
C ASN A 317 -23.22 13.00 -17.39
N ILE A 318 -23.76 12.04 -18.17
CA ILE A 318 -25.12 11.51 -18.00
C ILE A 318 -25.03 9.99 -17.76
N ASN A 319 -25.29 9.57 -16.51
CA ASN A 319 -25.38 8.16 -16.15
C ASN A 319 -26.84 7.74 -15.87
N SER A 320 -27.15 6.45 -16.03
CA SER A 320 -28.47 5.91 -15.73
C SER A 320 -28.85 6.02 -14.25
N SER A 321 -27.88 5.92 -13.33
CA SER A 321 -28.10 6.16 -11.89
C SER A 321 -28.59 7.57 -11.60
N ASP A 322 -27.99 8.58 -12.24
CA ASP A 322 -28.33 9.98 -12.03
C ASP A 322 -29.71 10.35 -12.59
N LEU A 323 -30.15 9.65 -13.65
CA LEU A 323 -31.49 9.73 -14.22
C LEU A 323 -32.54 9.06 -13.32
N VAL A 324 -32.28 7.83 -12.85
CA VAL A 324 -33.21 7.09 -11.97
C VAL A 324 -33.35 7.77 -10.60
N ASP A 325 -32.30 8.42 -10.13
CA ASP A 325 -32.33 9.22 -8.89
C ASP A 325 -32.91 10.63 -9.11
N GLY A 326 -33.23 11.01 -10.36
CA GLY A 326 -33.94 12.24 -10.71
C GLY A 326 -33.14 13.54 -10.54
N ARG A 327 -31.84 13.55 -10.86
CA ARG A 327 -31.01 14.77 -10.72
C ARG A 327 -31.41 15.82 -11.78
N PRO A 328 -31.98 16.99 -11.43
CA PRO A 328 -32.57 17.91 -12.41
C PRO A 328 -31.65 18.31 -13.57
N PRO A 329 -30.36 18.67 -13.34
CA PRO A 329 -29.47 19.04 -14.44
C PRO A 329 -29.14 17.88 -15.39
N VAL A 330 -29.20 16.64 -14.92
CA VAL A 330 -28.92 15.44 -15.73
C VAL A 330 -30.13 15.07 -16.58
N VAL A 331 -31.34 15.14 -16.01
CA VAL A 331 -32.59 14.95 -16.76
C VAL A 331 -32.73 16.01 -17.86
N LEU A 332 -32.50 17.29 -17.52
CA LEU A 332 -32.54 18.38 -18.49
C LEU A 332 -31.40 18.31 -19.52
N GLY A 333 -30.19 17.89 -19.12
CA GLY A 333 -29.08 17.67 -20.03
C GLY A 333 -29.37 16.56 -21.05
N LEU A 334 -29.99 15.46 -20.59
CA LEU A 334 -30.41 14.34 -21.43
C LEU A 334 -31.51 14.72 -22.41
N ILE A 335 -32.62 15.30 -21.93
CA ILE A 335 -33.72 15.71 -22.83
C ILE A 335 -33.27 16.79 -23.82
N TRP A 336 -32.44 17.75 -23.40
CA TRP A 336 -31.82 18.69 -24.33
C TRP A 336 -30.96 17.98 -25.39
N THR A 337 -30.20 16.95 -25.02
CA THR A 337 -29.37 16.18 -25.96
C THR A 337 -30.21 15.40 -26.97
N ILE A 338 -31.37 14.88 -26.54
CA ILE A 338 -32.34 14.20 -27.42
C ILE A 338 -32.98 15.20 -28.39
N ILE A 339 -33.43 16.36 -27.92
CA ILE A 339 -33.96 17.46 -28.74
C ILE A 339 -32.89 17.93 -29.74
N LEU A 340 -31.66 18.17 -29.28
CA LEU A 340 -30.56 18.64 -30.13
C LEU A 340 -30.27 17.68 -31.28
N TYR A 341 -30.42 16.37 -31.08
CA TYR A 341 -30.27 15.39 -32.15
C TYR A 341 -31.53 15.30 -33.04
N PHE A 342 -32.65 14.81 -32.50
CA PHE A 342 -33.84 14.43 -33.27
C PHE A 342 -34.70 15.62 -33.75
N GLN A 343 -34.64 16.78 -33.09
CA GLN A 343 -35.42 17.96 -33.47
C GLN A 343 -34.58 19.00 -34.21
N ILE A 344 -33.27 19.09 -33.94
CA ILE A 344 -32.41 20.19 -34.41
C ILE A 344 -31.37 19.69 -35.42
N GLU A 345 -30.45 18.79 -35.06
CA GLU A 345 -29.41 18.32 -35.98
C GLU A 345 -30.01 17.51 -37.15
N GLU A 346 -30.99 16.65 -36.90
CA GLU A 346 -31.62 15.83 -37.95
C GLU A 346 -32.36 16.69 -38.98
N ASN A 347 -33.16 17.66 -38.54
CA ASN A 347 -33.84 18.63 -39.42
C ASN A 347 -32.88 19.57 -40.14
N THR A 348 -31.77 19.97 -39.49
CA THR A 348 -30.72 20.77 -40.13
C THR A 348 -30.04 19.97 -41.24
N ARG A 349 -29.71 18.70 -40.99
CA ARG A 349 -29.12 17.81 -42.01
C ARG A 349 -30.08 17.49 -43.16
N ALA A 350 -31.39 17.41 -42.89
CA ALA A 350 -32.38 17.27 -43.95
C ALA A 350 -32.31 18.45 -44.93
N LEU A 351 -32.27 19.69 -44.41
CA LEU A 351 -32.08 20.91 -45.19
C LEU A 351 -30.72 20.97 -45.92
N GLU A 352 -29.65 20.48 -45.31
CA GLU A 352 -28.34 20.33 -45.98
C GLU A 352 -28.37 19.29 -47.11
N SER A 353 -29.16 18.22 -46.97
CA SER A 353 -29.28 17.15 -47.97
C SER A 353 -30.16 17.51 -49.17
N LEU A 354 -31.11 18.43 -49.00
CA LEU A 354 -32.03 18.92 -50.04
C LEU A 354 -31.39 19.95 -51.02
N GLY A 355 -30.06 20.07 -51.03
CA GLY A 355 -29.31 20.74 -52.10
C GLY A 355 -29.29 22.27 -52.07
N HIS A 356 -29.79 22.92 -51.02
CA HIS A 356 -29.74 24.38 -50.88
C HIS A 356 -28.33 24.90 -50.58
N THR A 357 -27.58 25.17 -51.65
CA THR A 357 -26.23 25.74 -51.63
C THR A 357 -26.23 27.24 -51.25
N PHE A 358 -26.48 27.55 -49.98
CA PHE A 358 -26.19 28.87 -49.42
C PHE A 358 -24.66 29.10 -49.40
N GLY A 359 -24.19 29.80 -50.43
CA GLY A 359 -22.80 29.80 -50.87
C GLY A 359 -21.76 30.28 -49.85
N GLY A 360 -20.64 29.55 -49.78
CA GLY A 360 -19.45 29.87 -49.01
C GLY A 360 -18.43 28.74 -49.13
N SER A 361 -17.44 28.90 -50.01
CA SER A 361 -16.53 27.82 -50.44
C SER A 361 -15.83 27.11 -49.28
N ALA A 362 -16.08 25.80 -49.14
CA ALA A 362 -15.41 24.91 -48.18
C ALA A 362 -14.53 23.85 -48.87
N SER A 363 -13.89 24.23 -49.98
CA SER A 363 -12.91 23.41 -50.71
C SER A 363 -11.68 24.25 -51.06
N SER A 364 -10.50 23.62 -51.04
CA SER A 364 -9.19 24.22 -51.31
C SER A 364 -8.67 25.26 -50.29
N LEU A 365 -8.28 24.82 -49.09
CA LEU A 365 -6.89 24.99 -48.60
C LEU A 365 -6.60 24.20 -47.29
N GLU A 366 -6.27 22.89 -47.36
CA GLU A 366 -5.58 22.21 -46.25
C GLU A 366 -4.80 20.94 -46.68
N SER A 367 -3.90 21.10 -47.67
CA SER A 367 -2.86 20.11 -47.97
C SER A 367 -1.63 20.83 -48.52
N LEU A 368 -0.43 20.44 -48.05
CA LEU A 368 0.89 21.13 -48.09
C LEU A 368 1.21 21.93 -46.81
N GLY A 369 1.68 21.21 -45.77
CA GLY A 369 2.14 21.81 -44.51
C GLY A 369 3.05 20.91 -43.66
N ALA A 370 3.71 19.92 -44.26
CA ALA A 370 4.39 18.84 -43.54
C ALA A 370 5.90 18.77 -43.85
N ARG A 371 6.69 19.72 -43.33
CA ARG A 371 8.12 19.52 -42.97
C ARG A 371 8.73 20.70 -42.19
N SER A 372 9.61 20.35 -41.25
CA SER A 372 10.65 21.17 -40.59
C SER A 372 10.28 22.56 -40.03
N SER A 373 10.05 22.62 -38.72
CA SER A 373 10.97 23.32 -37.79
C SER A 373 10.81 22.79 -36.36
N GLU A 374 11.83 22.96 -35.53
CA GLU A 374 11.84 22.55 -34.12
C GLU A 374 11.30 23.64 -33.18
N GLY A 375 10.93 23.23 -31.96
CA GLY A 375 11.01 24.08 -30.77
C GLY A 375 9.94 25.16 -30.56
N ILE A 376 8.88 24.83 -29.80
CA ILE A 376 8.43 25.49 -28.56
C ILE A 376 7.13 24.81 -28.09
N VAL A 377 7.08 24.39 -26.82
CA VAL A 377 5.88 23.77 -26.24
C VAL A 377 5.01 24.85 -25.61
N ALA A 378 3.78 25.00 -26.08
CA ALA A 378 2.79 25.91 -25.52
C ALA A 378 1.57 25.12 -25.02
N GLU A 379 1.18 25.31 -23.76
CA GLU A 379 0.03 24.63 -23.16
C GLU A 379 -1.30 25.15 -23.74
N GLY A 380 -1.86 24.41 -24.70
CA GLY A 380 -3.18 24.66 -25.27
C GLY A 380 -4.25 23.75 -24.66
N LYS A 381 -5.25 24.32 -23.99
CA LYS A 381 -6.41 23.57 -23.47
C LYS A 381 -7.05 22.72 -24.58
N LYS A 382 -7.21 21.41 -24.35
CA LYS A 382 -7.99 20.53 -25.23
C LYS A 382 -9.45 21.01 -25.27
N LYS A 383 -9.83 21.81 -26.26
CA LYS A 383 -11.24 22.05 -26.59
C LYS A 383 -11.83 20.75 -27.11
N GLU A 384 -12.92 20.31 -26.50
CA GLU A 384 -13.62 19.11 -26.92
C GLU A 384 -14.22 19.27 -28.32
N PRO A 385 -14.30 18.18 -29.11
CA PRO A 385 -14.95 18.21 -30.44
C PRO A 385 -16.48 18.43 -30.38
N ASP A 386 -17.07 18.53 -29.20
CA ASP A 386 -18.51 18.66 -28.99
C ASP A 386 -19.04 20.10 -29.10
N GLU A 387 -18.29 21.09 -28.59
CA GLU A 387 -18.60 22.52 -28.83
C GLU A 387 -18.75 22.80 -30.33
N ARG A 388 -17.87 22.20 -31.14
CA ARG A 388 -17.77 22.39 -32.59
C ARG A 388 -19.00 21.86 -33.34
N ARG A 389 -19.70 20.86 -32.80
CA ARG A 389 -20.99 20.34 -33.33
C ARG A 389 -22.15 21.25 -32.95
N ARG A 390 -22.27 21.59 -31.66
CA ARG A 390 -23.32 22.48 -31.13
C ARG A 390 -23.30 23.87 -31.79
N GLN A 391 -22.12 24.37 -32.10
CA GLN A 391 -21.92 25.63 -32.85
C GLN A 391 -22.34 25.51 -34.33
N GLY A 392 -22.21 24.33 -34.94
CA GLY A 392 -22.67 24.05 -36.31
C GLY A 392 -24.19 24.17 -36.44
N ALA A 393 -24.95 23.33 -35.71
CA ALA A 393 -26.41 23.31 -35.80
C ALA A 393 -27.06 24.66 -35.42
N ARG A 394 -26.56 25.33 -34.36
CA ARG A 394 -26.99 26.68 -34.00
C ARG A 394 -26.76 27.69 -35.13
N ARG A 395 -25.57 27.66 -35.76
CA ARG A 395 -25.23 28.56 -36.87
C ARG A 395 -26.10 28.29 -38.10
N ALA A 396 -26.33 27.03 -38.45
CA ALA A 396 -27.15 26.64 -39.58
C ALA A 396 -28.62 27.08 -39.40
N MET A 397 -29.21 26.91 -38.21
CA MET A 397 -30.55 27.43 -37.94
C MET A 397 -30.62 28.97 -37.95
N LEU A 398 -29.63 29.69 -37.39
CA LEU A 398 -29.57 31.15 -37.49
C LEU A 398 -29.44 31.63 -38.95
N GLN A 399 -28.65 30.91 -39.76
CA GLN A 399 -28.49 31.17 -41.19
C GLN A 399 -29.79 30.90 -41.95
N TRP A 400 -30.52 29.82 -41.65
CA TRP A 400 -31.85 29.55 -42.20
C TRP A 400 -32.84 30.68 -41.85
N VAL A 401 -32.98 31.05 -40.57
CA VAL A 401 -33.86 32.16 -40.15
C VAL A 401 -33.52 33.46 -40.89
N THR A 402 -32.24 33.83 -40.93
CA THR A 402 -31.76 35.06 -41.62
C THR A 402 -32.05 35.06 -43.12
N ASN A 403 -32.10 33.88 -43.76
CA ASN A 403 -32.41 33.74 -45.18
C ASN A 403 -33.91 33.64 -45.46
N THR A 404 -34.71 33.17 -44.50
CA THR A 404 -36.17 33.03 -44.58
C THR A 404 -36.92 34.34 -44.31
N LEU A 405 -36.36 35.23 -43.48
CA LEU A 405 -36.97 36.52 -43.17
C LEU A 405 -36.95 37.49 -44.37
N PRO A 406 -38.07 38.16 -44.70
CA PRO A 406 -38.10 39.20 -45.72
C PRO A 406 -37.18 40.37 -45.35
N LYS A 407 -36.18 40.63 -46.20
CA LYS A 407 -35.17 41.68 -45.98
C LYS A 407 -35.78 43.08 -45.89
N ASP A 408 -36.91 43.27 -46.57
CA ASP A 408 -37.70 44.50 -46.66
C ASP A 408 -38.28 44.94 -45.30
N LEU A 409 -38.38 44.03 -44.32
CA LEU A 409 -38.89 44.30 -42.97
C LEU A 409 -37.80 44.78 -41.99
N GLY A 410 -36.51 44.71 -42.36
CA GLY A 410 -35.40 45.17 -41.51
C GLY A 410 -35.16 44.37 -40.22
N ILE A 411 -35.71 43.15 -40.11
CA ILE A 411 -35.60 42.28 -38.93
C ILE A 411 -34.25 41.55 -38.95
N GLU A 412 -33.37 41.85 -38.00
CA GLU A 412 -32.10 41.12 -37.80
C GLU A 412 -32.20 40.14 -36.62
N VAL A 413 -32.09 38.84 -36.89
CA VAL A 413 -31.97 37.81 -35.84
C VAL A 413 -30.51 37.43 -35.65
N ARG A 414 -29.94 37.75 -34.48
CA ARG A 414 -28.51 37.55 -34.17
C ARG A 414 -28.23 36.42 -33.18
N ASP A 415 -29.24 36.04 -32.41
CA ASP A 415 -29.19 35.00 -31.37
C ASP A 415 -30.51 34.22 -31.29
N PHE A 416 -30.61 33.29 -30.33
CA PHE A 416 -31.87 32.63 -29.97
C PHE A 416 -32.44 33.15 -28.64
N GLY A 417 -32.08 34.38 -28.26
CA GLY A 417 -32.49 35.02 -27.00
C GLY A 417 -33.21 36.33 -27.28
N GLY A 418 -32.51 37.45 -27.04
CA GLY A 418 -33.08 38.80 -27.16
C GLY A 418 -33.69 39.12 -28.54
N SER A 419 -33.18 38.50 -29.61
CA SER A 419 -33.68 38.67 -30.99
C SER A 419 -35.13 38.22 -31.20
N TRP A 420 -35.67 37.41 -30.28
CA TRP A 420 -37.02 36.81 -30.39
C TRP A 420 -38.02 37.39 -29.40
N ARG A 421 -37.54 38.13 -28.39
CA ARG A 421 -38.31 38.66 -27.26
C ARG A 421 -39.53 39.50 -27.71
N ASP A 422 -39.39 40.22 -28.81
CA ASP A 422 -40.41 41.16 -29.27
C ASP A 422 -41.54 40.49 -30.08
N GLY A 423 -41.33 39.26 -30.55
CA GLY A 423 -42.29 38.48 -31.33
C GLY A 423 -42.29 38.72 -32.84
N PHE A 424 -41.59 39.72 -33.40
CA PHE A 424 -41.57 39.94 -34.86
C PHE A 424 -40.93 38.76 -35.61
N ALA A 425 -39.84 38.19 -35.09
CA ALA A 425 -39.16 37.05 -35.71
C ALA A 425 -40.12 35.85 -35.92
N PHE A 426 -40.98 35.54 -34.93
CA PHE A 426 -41.99 34.49 -35.06
C PHE A 426 -43.08 34.86 -36.08
N LEU A 427 -43.65 36.08 -36.00
CA LEU A 427 -44.70 36.53 -36.93
C LEU A 427 -44.22 36.53 -38.39
N ALA A 428 -42.98 36.95 -38.64
CA ALA A 428 -42.40 36.99 -39.98
C ALA A 428 -42.06 35.61 -40.53
N ILE A 429 -41.63 34.65 -39.69
CA ILE A 429 -41.46 33.24 -40.12
C ILE A 429 -42.80 32.61 -40.49
N ILE A 430 -43.88 32.90 -39.74
CA ILE A 430 -45.23 32.40 -40.05
C ILE A 430 -45.72 32.92 -41.41
N ASP A 431 -45.57 34.21 -41.69
CA ASP A 431 -45.99 34.81 -42.97
C ASP A 431 -45.10 34.34 -44.14
N ALA A 432 -43.80 34.10 -43.90
CA ALA A 432 -42.90 33.49 -44.89
C ALA A 432 -43.26 32.02 -45.22
N ILE A 433 -43.76 31.26 -44.24
CA ILE A 433 -44.26 29.88 -44.44
C ILE A 433 -45.59 29.86 -45.20
N LYS A 434 -46.52 30.76 -44.84
CA LYS A 434 -47.87 30.85 -45.42
C LYS A 434 -48.37 32.29 -45.32
N SER A 435 -48.25 33.01 -46.44
CA SER A 435 -48.51 34.45 -46.47
C SER A 435 -49.99 34.82 -46.31
N ASN A 436 -50.23 36.06 -45.86
CA ASN A 436 -51.55 36.62 -45.54
C ASN A 436 -52.24 36.01 -44.30
N LEU A 437 -51.52 35.26 -43.47
CA LEU A 437 -52.05 34.80 -42.16
C LEU A 437 -52.10 35.91 -41.11
N ILE A 438 -51.20 36.91 -41.21
CA ILE A 438 -50.98 37.93 -40.19
C ILE A 438 -50.89 39.31 -40.87
N ASN A 439 -51.62 40.30 -40.36
CA ASN A 439 -51.41 41.69 -40.75
C ASN A 439 -50.21 42.28 -39.98
N LEU A 440 -49.00 42.11 -40.54
CA LEU A 440 -47.75 42.58 -39.95
C LEU A 440 -47.75 44.10 -39.67
N ALA A 441 -48.39 44.91 -40.52
CA ALA A 441 -48.50 46.36 -40.33
C ALA A 441 -49.39 46.73 -39.12
N ALA A 442 -50.47 45.99 -38.88
CA ALA A 442 -51.30 46.16 -37.68
C ALA A 442 -50.58 45.68 -36.40
N MET A 443 -49.78 44.61 -36.50
CA MET A 443 -48.97 44.12 -35.38
C MET A 443 -47.82 45.07 -35.01
N GLN A 444 -47.45 46.01 -35.89
CA GLN A 444 -46.31 46.91 -35.67
C GLN A 444 -46.49 47.90 -34.50
N GLN A 445 -47.72 48.07 -34.00
CA GLN A 445 -48.08 48.90 -32.84
C GLN A 445 -48.49 48.06 -31.61
N ALA A 446 -48.36 46.73 -31.66
CA ALA A 446 -48.81 45.82 -30.60
C ALA A 446 -47.68 45.47 -29.60
N SER A 447 -48.03 45.24 -28.34
CA SER A 447 -47.07 44.84 -27.30
C SER A 447 -46.40 43.49 -27.62
N ASN A 448 -45.21 43.25 -27.08
CA ASN A 448 -44.49 41.99 -27.22
C ASN A 448 -45.38 40.79 -26.85
N LYS A 449 -46.03 40.84 -25.67
CA LYS A 449 -46.93 39.78 -25.20
C LYS A 449 -48.09 39.52 -26.17
N THR A 450 -48.67 40.58 -26.76
CA THR A 450 -49.73 40.44 -27.79
C THR A 450 -49.19 39.84 -29.10
N ARG A 451 -48.00 40.26 -29.55
CA ARG A 451 -47.34 39.74 -30.77
C ARG A 451 -46.98 38.27 -30.63
N LEU A 452 -46.41 37.88 -29.49
CA LEU A 452 -46.08 36.48 -29.15
C LEU A 452 -47.33 35.60 -29.04
N GLU A 453 -48.39 36.05 -28.36
CA GLU A 453 -49.66 35.30 -28.27
C GLU A 453 -50.27 35.07 -29.66
N THR A 454 -50.27 36.11 -30.49
CA THR A 454 -50.75 36.02 -31.88
C THR A 454 -49.92 35.04 -32.69
N ALA A 455 -48.58 35.10 -32.56
CA ALA A 455 -47.68 34.18 -33.26
C ALA A 455 -47.92 32.71 -32.85
N PHE A 456 -47.99 32.43 -31.54
CA PHE A 456 -48.14 31.07 -31.05
C PHE A 456 -49.53 30.50 -31.36
N SER A 457 -50.60 31.30 -31.22
CA SER A 457 -51.97 30.90 -31.58
C SER A 457 -52.13 30.64 -33.09
N VAL A 458 -51.53 31.46 -33.95
CA VAL A 458 -51.56 31.26 -35.41
C VAL A 458 -50.69 30.07 -35.83
N ALA A 459 -49.50 29.88 -35.24
CA ALA A 459 -48.65 28.72 -35.52
C ALA A 459 -49.34 27.40 -35.13
N GLU A 460 -50.06 27.37 -34.00
CA GLU A 460 -50.81 26.20 -33.56
C GLU A 460 -52.03 25.93 -34.44
N ARG A 461 -52.88 26.94 -34.70
CA ARG A 461 -54.13 26.74 -35.45
C ARG A 461 -53.94 26.60 -36.96
N GLU A 462 -53.05 27.39 -37.56
CA GLU A 462 -52.91 27.52 -39.02
C GLU A 462 -51.75 26.72 -39.62
N LEU A 463 -50.73 26.39 -38.80
CA LEU A 463 -49.55 25.60 -39.19
C LEU A 463 -49.44 24.27 -38.41
N GLY A 464 -50.29 24.01 -37.41
CA GLY A 464 -50.29 22.77 -36.62
C GLY A 464 -49.02 22.56 -35.78
N ILE A 465 -48.33 23.63 -35.41
CA ILE A 465 -47.11 23.60 -34.60
C ILE A 465 -47.50 23.62 -33.11
N ALA A 466 -47.08 22.63 -32.34
CA ALA A 466 -47.50 22.51 -30.94
C ALA A 466 -46.97 23.68 -30.11
N ARG A 467 -47.83 24.38 -29.36
CA ARG A 467 -47.44 25.48 -28.46
C ARG A 467 -46.58 24.95 -27.30
N LEU A 468 -45.27 25.23 -27.34
CA LEU A 468 -44.34 24.81 -26.29
C LEU A 468 -44.06 25.91 -25.27
N LEU A 469 -44.12 27.17 -25.72
CA LEU A 469 -43.85 28.39 -24.96
C LEU A 469 -45.13 29.21 -24.81
N ASP A 470 -45.24 29.95 -23.70
CA ASP A 470 -46.20 31.04 -23.57
C ASP A 470 -45.50 32.40 -23.72
N PRO A 471 -46.22 33.48 -24.06
CA PRO A 471 -45.65 34.81 -24.27
C PRO A 471 -44.82 35.35 -23.08
N GLU A 472 -45.17 34.94 -21.87
CA GLU A 472 -44.47 35.30 -20.63
C GLU A 472 -43.20 34.49 -20.35
N ASP A 473 -43.01 33.33 -20.99
CA ASP A 473 -41.73 32.62 -20.97
C ASP A 473 -40.69 33.25 -21.94
N VAL A 474 -41.13 34.21 -22.78
CA VAL A 474 -40.31 34.83 -23.84
C VAL A 474 -40.14 36.34 -23.66
N ASP A 475 -41.13 37.09 -23.18
CA ASP A 475 -41.02 38.55 -22.93
C ASP A 475 -40.24 38.92 -21.65
N VAL A 476 -39.16 38.19 -21.37
CA VAL A 476 -38.24 38.36 -20.24
C VAL A 476 -36.91 38.98 -20.70
N GLN A 477 -36.07 39.46 -19.77
CA GLN A 477 -34.80 40.14 -20.14
C GLN A 477 -33.82 39.24 -20.90
N GLN A 478 -33.76 37.95 -20.56
CA GLN A 478 -32.92 36.94 -21.21
C GLN A 478 -33.69 35.61 -21.30
N PRO A 479 -34.51 35.40 -22.36
CA PRO A 479 -35.24 34.15 -22.52
C PRO A 479 -34.29 33.00 -22.86
N ASP A 480 -34.65 31.78 -22.44
CA ASP A 480 -33.79 30.61 -22.59
C ASP A 480 -33.60 30.21 -24.07
N GLU A 481 -32.36 30.35 -24.55
CA GLU A 481 -32.01 30.03 -25.94
C GLU A 481 -32.34 28.59 -26.34
N LYS A 482 -32.23 27.63 -25.40
CA LYS A 482 -32.58 26.23 -25.69
C LYS A 482 -34.07 26.07 -25.94
N SER A 483 -34.91 26.69 -25.11
CA SER A 483 -36.36 26.63 -25.25
C SER A 483 -36.85 27.32 -26.53
N ILE A 484 -36.26 28.47 -26.88
CA ILE A 484 -36.51 29.13 -28.17
C ILE A 484 -36.02 28.25 -29.34
N MET A 485 -34.81 27.70 -29.30
CA MET A 485 -34.31 26.77 -30.34
C MET A 485 -35.23 25.55 -30.52
N THR A 486 -35.74 24.99 -29.42
CA THR A 486 -36.69 23.85 -29.43
C THR A 486 -38.00 24.21 -30.15
N TYR A 487 -38.54 25.41 -29.88
CA TYR A 487 -39.77 25.87 -30.51
C TYR A 487 -39.57 26.26 -31.99
N VAL A 488 -38.51 27.01 -32.31
CA VAL A 488 -38.17 27.43 -33.69
C VAL A 488 -37.91 26.21 -34.59
N ALA A 489 -37.28 25.16 -34.06
CA ALA A 489 -37.01 23.94 -34.82
C ALA A 489 -38.26 23.17 -35.30
N GLN A 490 -39.45 23.44 -34.74
CA GLN A 490 -40.71 22.90 -35.28
C GLN A 490 -41.13 23.56 -36.61
N PHE A 491 -40.74 24.82 -36.84
CA PHE A 491 -41.09 25.55 -38.06
C PHE A 491 -40.34 25.01 -39.28
N LEU A 492 -39.15 24.40 -39.09
CA LEU A 492 -38.38 23.73 -40.14
C LEU A 492 -39.21 22.65 -40.85
N HIS A 493 -39.96 21.83 -40.10
CA HIS A 493 -40.85 20.78 -40.65
C HIS A 493 -42.08 21.33 -41.40
N ARG A 494 -42.36 22.64 -41.32
CA ARG A 494 -43.56 23.26 -41.92
C ARG A 494 -43.22 24.28 -42.99
N TYR A 495 -41.93 24.56 -43.21
CA TYR A 495 -41.49 25.39 -44.31
C TYR A 495 -41.79 24.69 -45.64
N PRO A 496 -42.39 25.38 -46.63
CA PRO A 496 -42.65 24.76 -47.92
C PRO A 496 -41.33 24.45 -48.63
N GLU A 497 -41.09 23.15 -48.87
CA GLU A 497 -40.03 22.70 -49.76
C GLU A 497 -40.19 23.36 -51.15
N PRO A 498 -39.09 23.69 -51.85
CA PRO A 498 -39.18 24.12 -53.23
C PRO A 498 -39.76 22.96 -54.04
N ARG A 499 -40.96 23.14 -54.59
CA ARG A 499 -41.66 22.07 -55.33
C ARG A 499 -40.85 21.68 -56.57
N VAL A 500 -40.17 20.53 -56.47
CA VAL A 500 -39.59 19.80 -57.59
C VAL A 500 -40.20 18.40 -57.61
N ASP A 501 -41.51 18.36 -57.85
CA ASP A 501 -42.27 17.22 -58.37
C ASP A 501 -42.11 15.84 -57.68
N ASP A 502 -41.86 15.77 -56.38
CA ASP A 502 -41.64 14.48 -55.69
C ASP A 502 -42.83 13.50 -55.69
N SER A 503 -44.05 14.00 -55.94
CA SER A 503 -45.22 13.17 -56.25
C SER A 503 -45.03 12.30 -57.50
N THR A 504 -44.11 12.69 -58.39
CA THR A 504 -43.79 12.00 -59.65
C THR A 504 -42.69 10.96 -59.42
N THR A 505 -41.69 11.26 -58.58
CA THR A 505 -40.62 10.31 -58.21
C THR A 505 -41.18 9.16 -57.37
N LEU A 506 -42.02 9.44 -56.37
CA LEU A 506 -42.70 8.40 -55.58
C LEU A 506 -43.61 7.53 -56.44
N ALA A 507 -44.45 8.13 -57.29
CA ALA A 507 -45.31 7.38 -58.21
C ALA A 507 -44.51 6.53 -59.23
N ALA A 508 -43.36 7.01 -59.70
CA ALA A 508 -42.48 6.26 -60.59
C ALA A 508 -41.79 5.08 -59.88
N ILE A 509 -41.34 5.25 -58.64
CA ILE A 509 -40.76 4.17 -57.81
C ILE A 509 -41.82 3.10 -57.52
N GLU A 510 -43.04 3.51 -57.18
CA GLU A 510 -44.17 2.59 -56.94
C GLU A 510 -44.62 1.88 -58.23
N ALA A 511 -44.56 2.55 -59.39
CA ALA A 511 -44.80 1.92 -60.69
C ALA A 511 -43.72 0.90 -61.07
N GLU A 512 -42.43 1.22 -60.89
CA GLU A 512 -41.31 0.29 -61.11
C GLU A 512 -41.39 -0.93 -60.18
N TYR A 513 -41.76 -0.74 -58.91
CA TYR A 513 -42.01 -1.82 -57.96
C TYR A 513 -43.15 -2.74 -58.44
N ASN A 514 -44.30 -2.16 -58.82
CA ASN A 514 -45.47 -2.92 -59.28
C ASN A 514 -45.22 -3.64 -60.62
N GLU A 515 -44.43 -3.06 -61.53
CA GLU A 515 -44.00 -3.73 -62.76
C GLU A 515 -43.07 -4.91 -62.45
N LEU A 516 -42.09 -4.72 -61.56
CA LEU A 516 -41.11 -5.75 -61.20
C LEU A 516 -41.76 -6.96 -60.52
N ILE A 517 -42.64 -6.77 -59.54
CA ILE A 517 -43.32 -7.89 -58.87
C ILE A 517 -44.27 -8.65 -59.82
N SER A 518 -44.98 -7.94 -60.69
CA SER A 518 -45.84 -8.54 -61.73
C SER A 518 -45.04 -9.36 -62.74
N TRP A 519 -43.90 -8.82 -63.20
CA TRP A 519 -42.97 -9.53 -64.08
C TRP A 519 -42.36 -10.77 -63.42
N LEU A 520 -41.94 -10.65 -62.15
CA LEU A 520 -41.38 -11.75 -61.35
C LEU A 520 -42.37 -12.90 -61.16
N LEU A 521 -43.61 -12.59 -60.74
CA LEU A 521 -44.68 -13.59 -60.61
C LEU A 521 -44.92 -14.32 -61.93
N LYS A 522 -45.08 -13.57 -63.04
CA LYS A 522 -45.31 -14.16 -64.37
C LYS A 522 -44.15 -15.03 -64.85
N LYS A 523 -42.90 -14.62 -64.61
CA LYS A 523 -41.69 -15.34 -65.07
C LYS A 523 -41.37 -16.58 -64.22
N THR A 524 -41.53 -16.50 -62.90
CA THR A 524 -41.34 -17.66 -62.01
C THR A 524 -42.39 -18.73 -62.25
N GLN A 525 -43.67 -18.36 -62.40
CA GLN A 525 -44.76 -19.28 -62.76
C GLN A 525 -44.54 -19.93 -64.14
N TYR A 526 -44.04 -19.18 -65.12
CA TYR A 526 -43.73 -19.72 -66.46
C TYR A 526 -42.64 -20.80 -66.41
N LEU A 527 -41.52 -20.54 -65.72
CA LEU A 527 -40.46 -21.54 -65.54
C LEU A 527 -40.94 -22.73 -64.69
N GLU A 528 -41.77 -22.48 -63.67
CA GLU A 528 -42.33 -23.51 -62.79
C GLU A 528 -43.25 -24.46 -63.56
N HIS A 529 -44.07 -23.93 -64.47
CA HIS A 529 -44.87 -24.74 -65.39
C HIS A 529 -43.99 -25.60 -66.30
N LEU A 530 -43.00 -24.99 -66.99
CA LEU A 530 -42.08 -25.74 -67.87
C LEU A 530 -41.26 -26.81 -67.15
N GLN A 531 -40.91 -26.57 -65.88
CA GLN A 531 -40.25 -27.54 -65.01
C GLN A 531 -41.20 -28.71 -64.69
N GLN A 532 -42.45 -28.43 -64.30
CA GLN A 532 -43.45 -29.45 -63.98
C GLN A 532 -43.89 -30.28 -65.21
N THR A 533 -43.92 -29.69 -66.41
CA THR A 533 -44.21 -30.40 -67.67
C THR A 533 -42.97 -31.01 -68.33
N ASN A 534 -41.80 -30.88 -67.69
CA ASN A 534 -40.49 -31.32 -68.20
C ASN A 534 -40.23 -30.87 -69.66
N SER A 535 -40.59 -29.62 -69.96
CA SER A 535 -40.57 -29.03 -71.30
C SER A 535 -39.71 -27.75 -71.37
N LEU A 536 -38.70 -27.65 -70.50
CA LEU A 536 -37.61 -26.69 -70.65
C LEU A 536 -36.84 -26.98 -71.94
N SER A 537 -36.43 -25.94 -72.66
CA SER A 537 -35.64 -26.11 -73.89
C SER A 537 -34.23 -26.58 -73.56
N VAL A 538 -33.77 -27.60 -74.28
CA VAL A 538 -32.36 -28.04 -74.29
C VAL A 538 -31.48 -27.22 -75.25
N VAL A 539 -32.02 -26.17 -75.86
CA VAL A 539 -31.26 -25.27 -76.75
C VAL A 539 -30.74 -24.07 -75.95
N TYR A 540 -29.42 -23.92 -75.89
CA TYR A 540 -28.76 -22.88 -75.07
C TYR A 540 -29.15 -21.43 -75.45
N SER A 541 -29.48 -21.16 -76.72
CA SER A 541 -29.95 -19.84 -77.17
C SER A 541 -31.24 -19.36 -76.49
N ASP A 542 -32.10 -20.30 -76.11
CA ASP A 542 -33.38 -19.98 -75.47
C ASP A 542 -33.15 -19.56 -74.00
N TYR A 543 -32.15 -20.19 -73.37
CA TYR A 543 -31.66 -19.80 -72.05
C TYR A 543 -30.95 -18.44 -72.09
N THR A 544 -30.07 -18.17 -73.05
CA THR A 544 -29.38 -16.85 -73.13
C THR A 544 -30.36 -15.72 -73.44
N ALA A 545 -31.34 -15.93 -74.33
CA ALA A 545 -32.41 -14.98 -74.59
C ALA A 545 -33.26 -14.70 -73.35
N PHE A 546 -33.63 -15.74 -72.58
CA PHE A 546 -34.36 -15.55 -71.32
C PHE A 546 -33.49 -14.83 -70.28
N ARG A 547 -32.21 -15.18 -70.16
CA ARG A 547 -31.26 -14.55 -69.23
C ARG A 547 -31.03 -13.08 -69.54
N GLY A 548 -31.03 -12.68 -70.82
CA GLY A 548 -30.99 -11.27 -71.24
C GLY A 548 -32.13 -10.46 -70.61
N ALA A 549 -33.37 -10.91 -70.76
CA ALA A 549 -34.55 -10.26 -70.18
C ALA A 549 -34.53 -10.22 -68.63
N VAL A 550 -33.80 -11.14 -67.98
CA VAL A 550 -33.59 -11.11 -66.52
C VAL A 550 -32.54 -10.08 -66.14
N ASN A 551 -31.44 -9.98 -66.89
CA ASN A 551 -30.38 -9.00 -66.66
C ASN A 551 -30.89 -7.55 -66.84
N GLU A 552 -31.84 -7.31 -67.75
CA GLU A 552 -32.55 -6.02 -67.87
C GLU A 552 -33.28 -5.63 -66.58
N LYS A 553 -34.09 -6.53 -66.02
CA LYS A 553 -34.82 -6.28 -64.77
C LYS A 553 -33.94 -6.32 -63.52
N ALA A 554 -32.75 -6.93 -63.58
CA ALA A 554 -31.76 -6.89 -62.50
C ALA A 554 -31.27 -5.46 -62.21
N GLN A 555 -31.22 -4.58 -63.22
CA GLN A 555 -30.90 -3.16 -63.01
C GLN A 555 -32.00 -2.43 -62.23
N VAL A 556 -33.27 -2.74 -62.49
CA VAL A 556 -34.42 -2.19 -61.75
C VAL A 556 -34.44 -2.72 -60.31
N TYR A 557 -34.25 -4.02 -60.12
CA TYR A 557 -34.10 -4.64 -58.80
C TYR A 557 -32.95 -3.99 -58.00
N GLY A 558 -31.76 -3.84 -58.60
CA GLY A 558 -30.61 -3.18 -57.98
C GLY A 558 -30.74 -1.66 -57.82
N LYS A 559 -31.71 -1.01 -58.46
CA LYS A 559 -32.11 0.39 -58.18
C LYS A 559 -33.01 0.44 -56.96
N LEU A 560 -34.11 -0.31 -56.97
CA LEU A 560 -35.10 -0.36 -55.88
C LEU A 560 -34.48 -0.84 -54.56
N LYS A 561 -33.60 -1.85 -54.60
CA LYS A 561 -32.90 -2.35 -53.39
C LYS A 561 -32.13 -1.25 -52.68
N ARG A 562 -31.35 -0.45 -53.41
CA ARG A 562 -30.58 0.68 -52.84
C ARG A 562 -31.47 1.78 -52.27
N VAL A 563 -32.64 2.04 -52.87
CA VAL A 563 -33.62 3.03 -52.39
C VAL A 563 -34.28 2.58 -51.07
N ILE A 564 -34.41 1.27 -50.86
CA ILE A 564 -34.97 0.68 -49.64
C ILE A 564 -33.88 0.52 -48.55
N GLU A 565 -32.65 0.19 -48.95
CA GLU A 565 -31.47 0.16 -48.07
C GLU A 565 -31.07 1.56 -47.57
N SER A 566 -31.37 2.64 -48.29
CA SER A 566 -31.00 4.02 -47.91
C SER A 566 -31.88 4.66 -46.84
N GLN A 567 -32.93 3.96 -46.35
CA GLN A 567 -33.87 4.44 -45.32
C GLN A 567 -34.51 5.82 -45.59
N SER A 568 -34.59 6.21 -46.86
CA SER A 568 -35.34 7.38 -47.31
C SER A 568 -36.84 7.12 -47.17
N MET A 569 -37.70 8.15 -47.22
CA MET A 569 -39.15 7.97 -47.04
C MET A 569 -39.79 7.28 -48.26
N VAL A 570 -39.89 5.95 -48.25
CA VAL A 570 -40.53 5.14 -49.31
C VAL A 570 -41.90 4.62 -48.84
N SER A 571 -42.90 4.57 -49.74
CA SER A 571 -44.21 3.94 -49.51
C SER A 571 -44.17 2.41 -49.45
N ILE A 572 -43.07 1.79 -49.92
CA ILE A 572 -42.87 0.34 -50.00
C ILE A 572 -42.43 -0.18 -48.63
N THR A 573 -43.19 -1.11 -48.04
CA THR A 573 -42.84 -1.70 -46.74
C THR A 573 -41.73 -2.73 -46.87
N VAL A 574 -40.98 -2.95 -45.78
CA VAL A 574 -39.96 -4.02 -45.69
C VAL A 574 -40.58 -5.40 -45.97
N GLU A 575 -41.84 -5.61 -45.60
CA GLU A 575 -42.57 -6.85 -45.82
C GLU A 575 -42.95 -7.04 -47.30
N SER A 576 -43.36 -5.97 -47.99
CA SER A 576 -43.63 -6.01 -49.43
C SER A 576 -42.35 -6.18 -50.27
N TRP A 577 -41.22 -5.60 -49.82
CA TRP A 577 -39.92 -5.82 -50.46
C TRP A 577 -39.42 -7.27 -50.34
N ARG A 578 -39.60 -7.91 -49.16
CA ARG A 578 -39.23 -9.33 -48.96
C ARG A 578 -39.87 -10.28 -49.96
N GLU A 579 -41.07 -9.98 -50.46
CA GLU A 579 -41.72 -10.80 -51.49
C GLU A 579 -41.03 -10.65 -52.85
N ILE A 580 -40.55 -9.45 -53.22
CA ILE A 580 -39.68 -9.26 -54.39
C ILE A 580 -38.37 -10.02 -54.22
N GLU A 581 -37.70 -9.92 -53.07
CA GLU A 581 -36.46 -10.69 -52.82
C GLU A 581 -36.70 -12.20 -52.92
N ARG A 582 -37.75 -12.72 -52.29
CA ARG A 582 -38.13 -14.14 -52.34
C ARG A 582 -38.42 -14.61 -53.77
N LEU A 583 -39.14 -13.81 -54.56
CA LEU A 583 -39.42 -14.12 -55.97
C LEU A 583 -38.18 -13.99 -56.85
N TRP A 584 -37.29 -13.05 -56.58
CA TRP A 584 -36.02 -12.88 -57.28
C TRP A 584 -35.11 -14.09 -57.05
N THR A 585 -34.92 -14.51 -55.78
CA THR A 585 -34.17 -15.72 -55.43
C THR A 585 -34.81 -16.99 -56.02
N LYS A 586 -36.16 -17.08 -56.07
CA LYS A 586 -36.84 -18.18 -56.77
C LYS A 586 -36.49 -18.19 -58.26
N LEU A 587 -36.56 -17.05 -58.94
CA LEU A 587 -36.24 -16.93 -60.36
C LEU A 587 -34.79 -17.31 -60.64
N GLU A 588 -33.85 -16.84 -59.82
CA GLU A 588 -32.44 -17.21 -59.93
C GLU A 588 -32.22 -18.72 -59.71
N ALA A 589 -32.85 -19.33 -58.70
CA ALA A 589 -32.76 -20.77 -58.48
C ALA A 589 -33.31 -21.57 -59.68
N GLN A 590 -34.43 -21.15 -60.27
CA GLN A 590 -35.00 -21.77 -61.46
C GLN A 590 -34.09 -21.64 -62.70
N LEU A 591 -33.37 -20.53 -62.85
CA LEU A 591 -32.40 -20.32 -63.91
C LEU A 591 -31.13 -21.15 -63.73
N HIS A 592 -30.59 -21.26 -62.51
CA HIS A 592 -29.47 -22.16 -62.23
C HIS A 592 -29.84 -23.64 -62.45
N HIS A 593 -31.09 -24.04 -62.14
CA HIS A 593 -31.56 -25.39 -62.44
C HIS A 593 -31.66 -25.66 -63.96
N TRP A 594 -32.17 -24.71 -64.76
CA TRP A 594 -32.20 -24.84 -66.21
C TRP A 594 -30.78 -24.88 -66.81
N LEU A 595 -29.87 -24.03 -66.32
CA LEU A 595 -28.46 -24.04 -66.71
C LEU A 595 -27.77 -25.37 -66.36
N TRP A 596 -28.02 -25.92 -65.17
CA TRP A 596 -27.52 -27.25 -64.78
C TRP A 596 -28.06 -28.38 -65.67
N LEU A 597 -29.33 -28.34 -66.10
CA LEU A 597 -29.86 -29.29 -67.09
C LEU A 597 -29.14 -29.19 -68.44
N LEU A 598 -28.85 -27.97 -68.90
CA LEU A 598 -28.11 -27.72 -70.14
C LEU A 598 -26.65 -28.17 -70.06
N ASP A 599 -26.00 -27.98 -68.91
CA ASP A 599 -24.58 -28.31 -68.72
C ASP A 599 -24.36 -29.81 -68.41
N SER A 600 -25.24 -30.44 -67.63
CA SER A 600 -25.19 -31.89 -67.36
C SER A 600 -25.58 -32.74 -68.56
N GLY A 601 -26.36 -32.19 -69.51
CA GLY A 601 -26.67 -32.81 -70.80
C GLY A 601 -25.50 -32.83 -71.81
N LEU A 602 -24.36 -32.19 -71.51
CA LEU A 602 -23.20 -32.15 -72.41
C LEU A 602 -22.51 -33.51 -72.55
N PRO A 603 -21.96 -33.85 -73.74
CA PRO A 603 -21.39 -35.17 -73.99
C PRO A 603 -20.11 -35.46 -73.18
N GLY A 604 -20.01 -36.71 -72.70
CA GLY A 604 -18.80 -37.28 -72.12
C GLY A 604 -18.36 -36.64 -70.80
N ASP A 605 -17.13 -36.13 -70.77
CA ASP A 605 -16.54 -35.55 -69.56
C ASP A 605 -17.01 -34.11 -69.30
N LEU A 606 -17.56 -33.41 -70.29
CA LEU A 606 -18.11 -32.06 -70.11
C LEU A 606 -19.40 -32.09 -69.29
N GLY A 607 -20.29 -33.08 -69.53
CA GLY A 607 -21.50 -33.27 -68.73
C GLY A 607 -21.20 -33.52 -67.24
N GLN A 608 -20.16 -34.31 -66.95
CA GLN A 608 -19.72 -34.57 -65.57
C GLN A 608 -19.15 -33.31 -64.88
N VAL A 609 -18.48 -32.42 -65.63
CA VAL A 609 -18.03 -31.12 -65.11
C VAL A 609 -19.23 -30.21 -64.84
N GLY A 610 -20.20 -30.14 -65.76
CA GLY A 610 -21.44 -29.38 -65.57
C GLY A 610 -22.28 -29.86 -64.39
N GLU A 611 -22.40 -31.18 -64.22
CA GLU A 611 -23.11 -31.80 -63.12
C GLU A 611 -22.43 -31.55 -61.76
N TRP A 612 -21.10 -31.60 -61.70
CA TRP A 612 -20.33 -31.20 -60.51
C TRP A 612 -20.46 -29.70 -60.23
N LEU A 613 -20.37 -28.84 -61.25
CA LEU A 613 -20.43 -27.39 -61.11
C LEU A 613 -21.79 -26.92 -60.58
N GLY A 614 -22.90 -27.44 -61.09
CA GLY A 614 -24.22 -27.10 -60.56
C GLY A 614 -24.42 -27.56 -59.11
N ARG A 615 -23.82 -28.70 -58.72
CA ARG A 615 -23.75 -29.12 -57.30
C ARG A 615 -22.87 -28.18 -56.46
N ALA A 616 -21.77 -27.68 -57.01
CA ALA A 616 -20.90 -26.70 -56.36
C ALA A 616 -21.59 -25.34 -56.16
N GLU A 617 -22.30 -24.84 -57.18
CA GLU A 617 -23.06 -23.59 -57.14
C GLU A 617 -24.23 -23.68 -56.15
N ALA A 618 -24.99 -24.78 -56.17
CA ALA A 618 -26.06 -25.05 -55.20
C ALA A 618 -25.53 -25.18 -53.76
N LEU A 619 -24.39 -25.85 -53.57
CA LEU A 619 -23.74 -25.93 -52.25
C LEU A 619 -23.31 -24.54 -51.76
N ILE A 620 -22.75 -23.69 -52.62
CA ILE A 620 -22.38 -22.32 -52.25
C ILE A 620 -23.62 -21.47 -51.90
N GLY A 621 -24.72 -21.61 -52.65
CA GLY A 621 -25.98 -20.90 -52.40
C GLY A 621 -26.79 -21.37 -51.17
N SER A 622 -26.40 -22.47 -50.50
CA SER A 622 -27.14 -23.03 -49.36
C SER A 622 -26.87 -22.28 -48.04
N ASP A 623 -27.49 -21.11 -47.88
CA ASP A 623 -27.28 -20.20 -46.74
C ASP A 623 -28.22 -20.46 -45.53
N ASP A 624 -28.82 -21.66 -45.41
CA ASP A 624 -29.62 -22.08 -44.25
C ASP A 624 -28.73 -22.30 -43.01
N ILE A 625 -28.39 -21.20 -42.36
CA ILE A 625 -27.74 -21.12 -41.05
C ILE A 625 -28.75 -20.48 -40.09
N PRO A 626 -29.09 -21.11 -38.95
CA PRO A 626 -30.02 -20.51 -38.00
C PRO A 626 -29.56 -19.12 -37.52
N THR A 627 -30.50 -18.18 -37.39
CA THR A 627 -30.23 -16.83 -36.89
C THR A 627 -29.94 -16.78 -35.40
N VAL A 628 -30.27 -17.84 -34.65
CA VAL A 628 -30.01 -17.98 -33.21
C VAL A 628 -28.56 -18.45 -33.01
N MET A 629 -27.71 -17.60 -32.47
CA MET A 629 -26.28 -17.89 -32.25
C MET A 629 -26.07 -18.73 -30.97
N ASN A 630 -26.46 -20.01 -31.00
CA ASN A 630 -26.25 -20.97 -29.90
C ASN A 630 -25.27 -22.11 -30.27
N GLU A 631 -25.07 -23.04 -29.34
CA GLU A 631 -24.16 -24.18 -29.48
C GLU A 631 -24.62 -25.21 -30.54
N GLU A 632 -25.93 -25.45 -30.64
CA GLU A 632 -26.53 -26.28 -31.70
C GLU A 632 -26.22 -25.68 -33.08
N THR A 633 -26.35 -24.36 -33.22
CA THR A 633 -26.01 -23.61 -34.43
C THR A 633 -24.52 -23.66 -34.74
N ALA A 634 -23.65 -23.58 -33.72
CA ALA A 634 -22.21 -23.80 -33.90
C ALA A 634 -21.94 -25.18 -34.51
N SER A 635 -22.53 -26.25 -33.96
CA SER A 635 -22.39 -27.62 -34.47
C SER A 635 -22.95 -27.80 -35.90
N ILE A 636 -24.09 -27.15 -36.21
CA ILE A 636 -24.65 -27.11 -37.58
C ILE A 636 -23.68 -26.45 -38.56
N ILE A 637 -23.04 -25.34 -38.16
CA ILE A 637 -22.04 -24.64 -38.99
C ILE A 637 -20.77 -25.50 -39.14
N SER A 638 -20.26 -26.12 -38.07
CA SER A 638 -19.11 -27.04 -38.13
C SER A 638 -19.34 -28.18 -39.12
N ARG A 639 -20.53 -28.78 -39.13
CA ARG A 639 -20.92 -29.80 -40.11
C ARG A 639 -20.93 -29.25 -41.53
N LYS A 640 -21.63 -28.13 -41.79
CA LYS A 640 -21.67 -27.50 -43.13
C LYS A 640 -20.29 -27.08 -43.63
N LEU A 641 -19.40 -26.67 -42.73
CA LEU A 641 -18.00 -26.34 -43.02
C LEU A 641 -17.19 -27.58 -43.40
N GLU A 642 -17.38 -28.72 -42.73
CA GLU A 642 -16.70 -29.98 -43.10
C GLU A 642 -17.24 -30.56 -44.41
N GLU A 643 -18.56 -30.58 -44.61
CA GLU A 643 -19.20 -30.95 -45.88
C GLU A 643 -18.63 -30.13 -47.05
N HIS A 644 -18.45 -28.82 -46.85
CA HIS A 644 -17.81 -27.93 -47.82
C HIS A 644 -16.32 -28.25 -48.06
N LYS A 645 -15.53 -28.52 -47.01
CA LYS A 645 -14.11 -28.95 -47.16
C LYS A 645 -14.00 -30.23 -47.99
N VAL A 646 -14.87 -31.21 -47.73
CA VAL A 646 -14.85 -32.51 -48.41
C VAL A 646 -15.25 -32.35 -49.88
N PHE A 647 -16.35 -31.65 -50.18
CA PHE A 647 -16.83 -31.47 -51.55
C PHE A 647 -15.83 -30.71 -52.44
N PHE A 648 -15.23 -29.62 -51.96
CA PHE A 648 -14.30 -28.81 -52.74
C PHE A 648 -12.87 -29.37 -52.80
N ALA A 649 -12.58 -30.51 -52.17
CA ALA A 649 -11.30 -31.20 -52.31
C ALA A 649 -11.06 -31.71 -53.75
N ASP A 650 -12.13 -32.03 -54.49
CA ASP A 650 -12.06 -32.55 -55.86
C ASP A 650 -11.91 -31.46 -56.94
N LEU A 651 -12.07 -30.17 -56.59
CA LEU A 651 -12.03 -29.05 -57.56
C LEU A 651 -10.80 -29.08 -58.51
N PRO A 652 -9.56 -29.33 -58.05
CA PRO A 652 -8.39 -29.38 -58.95
C PRO A 652 -8.46 -30.55 -59.96
N ALA A 653 -9.06 -31.68 -59.57
CA ALA A 653 -9.27 -32.81 -60.48
C ALA A 653 -10.34 -32.47 -61.51
N ILE A 654 -11.43 -31.80 -61.11
CA ILE A 654 -12.48 -31.33 -62.03
C ILE A 654 -11.95 -30.28 -63.01
N GLN A 655 -11.10 -29.35 -62.57
CA GLN A 655 -10.44 -28.37 -63.45
C GLN A 655 -9.50 -29.05 -64.46
N THR A 656 -8.70 -30.03 -64.02
CA THR A 656 -7.82 -30.81 -64.91
C THR A 656 -8.65 -31.61 -65.93
N LYS A 657 -9.78 -32.17 -65.49
CA LYS A 657 -10.72 -32.92 -66.33
C LYS A 657 -11.40 -32.01 -67.37
N PHE A 658 -11.83 -30.81 -66.98
CA PHE A 658 -12.40 -29.82 -67.89
C PHE A 658 -11.40 -29.37 -68.96
N GLN A 659 -10.16 -29.01 -68.57
CA GLN A 659 -9.12 -28.62 -69.53
C GLN A 659 -8.84 -29.73 -70.55
N THR A 660 -8.79 -30.99 -70.10
CA THR A 660 -8.65 -32.16 -70.99
C THR A 660 -9.84 -32.29 -71.95
N ALA A 661 -11.08 -32.19 -71.43
CA ALA A 661 -12.29 -32.33 -72.22
C ALA A 661 -12.49 -31.17 -73.23
N ARG A 662 -12.06 -29.95 -72.90
CA ARG A 662 -12.11 -28.76 -73.77
C ARG A 662 -11.22 -28.88 -75.01
N MET A 663 -10.20 -29.76 -74.97
CA MET A 663 -9.33 -30.07 -76.11
C MET A 663 -9.83 -31.26 -76.96
N SER A 664 -10.93 -31.92 -76.56
CA SER A 664 -11.51 -33.04 -77.28
C SER A 664 -12.25 -32.62 -78.56
N GLN A 665 -12.48 -33.55 -79.49
CA GLN A 665 -13.27 -33.28 -80.69
C GLN A 665 -14.71 -32.87 -80.34
N SER A 666 -15.31 -33.49 -79.33
CA SER A 666 -16.69 -33.23 -78.88
C SER A 666 -16.92 -31.82 -78.31
N ALA A 667 -15.84 -31.08 -77.97
CA ALA A 667 -15.95 -29.68 -77.57
C ALA A 667 -16.27 -28.74 -78.74
N LYS A 668 -16.11 -29.18 -79.99
CA LYS A 668 -16.39 -28.37 -81.21
C LYS A 668 -17.85 -28.42 -81.64
N ASP A 669 -18.59 -29.41 -81.18
CA ASP A 669 -20.01 -29.62 -81.51
C ASP A 669 -20.96 -28.89 -80.53
N ILE A 670 -20.40 -28.16 -79.56
CA ILE A 670 -21.10 -27.41 -78.49
C ILE A 670 -21.07 -25.91 -78.83
N PRO A 671 -22.15 -25.14 -78.56
CA PRO A 671 -22.15 -23.70 -78.76
C PRO A 671 -21.00 -23.00 -78.00
N PRO A 672 -20.21 -22.13 -78.65
CA PRO A 672 -19.06 -21.49 -78.00
C PRO A 672 -19.47 -20.63 -76.79
N GLU A 673 -20.65 -20.01 -76.85
CA GLU A 673 -21.23 -19.23 -75.74
C GLU A 673 -21.54 -20.07 -74.50
N GLN A 674 -21.82 -21.38 -74.65
CA GLN A 674 -22.04 -22.28 -73.51
C GLN A 674 -20.71 -22.73 -72.92
N LEU A 675 -19.75 -23.13 -73.77
CA LEU A 675 -18.43 -23.57 -73.32
C LEU A 675 -17.63 -22.45 -72.63
N GLU A 676 -17.82 -21.21 -73.08
CA GLU A 676 -17.27 -20.01 -72.44
C GLU A 676 -17.96 -19.72 -71.09
N ASN A 677 -19.29 -19.77 -71.01
CA ASN A 677 -20.02 -19.60 -69.75
C ASN A 677 -19.63 -20.65 -68.70
N LEU A 678 -19.48 -21.92 -69.13
CA LEU A 678 -19.02 -23.03 -68.30
C LEU A 678 -17.58 -22.83 -67.82
N THR A 679 -16.69 -22.30 -68.68
CA THR A 679 -15.32 -21.90 -68.31
C THR A 679 -15.35 -20.83 -67.21
N GLN A 680 -16.04 -19.71 -67.45
CA GLN A 680 -16.08 -18.57 -66.53
C GLN A 680 -16.64 -18.94 -65.15
N ARG A 681 -17.68 -19.79 -65.09
CA ARG A 681 -18.23 -20.27 -63.81
C ARG A 681 -17.31 -21.24 -63.09
N LEU A 682 -16.62 -22.15 -63.80
CA LEU A 682 -15.65 -23.08 -63.19
C LEU A 682 -14.38 -22.37 -62.69
N GLU A 683 -14.01 -21.23 -63.27
CA GLU A 683 -12.95 -20.36 -62.74
C GLU A 683 -13.45 -19.54 -61.54
N ALA A 684 -14.65 -18.98 -61.59
CA ALA A 684 -15.25 -18.20 -60.51
C ALA A 684 -15.65 -19.04 -59.27
N ILE A 685 -15.85 -20.35 -59.39
CA ILE A 685 -16.27 -21.20 -58.26
C ILE A 685 -15.20 -21.32 -57.18
N GLY A 686 -13.91 -21.25 -57.54
CA GLY A 686 -12.78 -21.38 -56.61
C GLY A 686 -12.74 -20.26 -55.57
N PRO A 687 -12.69 -18.98 -56.00
CA PRO A 687 -12.78 -17.83 -55.09
C PRO A 687 -14.07 -17.84 -54.24
N ARG A 688 -15.22 -18.18 -54.82
CA ARG A 688 -16.50 -18.23 -54.09
C ARG A 688 -16.55 -19.33 -53.02
N ALA A 689 -15.91 -20.47 -53.27
CA ALA A 689 -15.74 -21.52 -52.28
C ALA A 689 -14.78 -21.08 -51.15
N ALA A 690 -13.72 -20.34 -51.47
CA ALA A 690 -12.83 -19.76 -50.44
C ALA A 690 -13.58 -18.76 -49.53
N GLN A 691 -14.30 -17.80 -50.13
CA GLN A 691 -15.15 -16.83 -49.42
C GLN A 691 -16.13 -17.54 -48.46
N ARG A 692 -16.92 -18.51 -48.96
CA ARG A 692 -17.88 -19.26 -48.13
C ARG A 692 -17.22 -20.06 -47.02
N ARG A 693 -16.06 -20.69 -47.28
CA ARG A 693 -15.30 -21.43 -46.26
C ARG A 693 -14.86 -20.54 -45.11
N VAL A 694 -14.36 -19.33 -45.40
CA VAL A 694 -13.90 -18.41 -44.36
C VAL A 694 -15.08 -17.78 -43.61
N ARG A 695 -16.18 -17.44 -44.31
CA ARG A 695 -17.46 -17.01 -43.71
C ARG A 695 -18.01 -18.04 -42.71
N LEU A 696 -18.06 -19.32 -43.09
CA LEU A 696 -18.49 -20.41 -42.22
C LEU A 696 -17.57 -20.55 -40.98
N LYS A 697 -16.25 -20.51 -41.17
CA LYS A 697 -15.25 -20.53 -40.08
C LYS A 697 -15.43 -19.37 -39.10
N PHE A 698 -15.71 -18.16 -39.59
CA PHE A 698 -16.02 -16.99 -38.77
C PHE A 698 -17.32 -17.16 -37.98
N LEU A 699 -18.40 -17.63 -38.61
CA LEU A 699 -19.69 -17.86 -37.94
C LEU A 699 -19.61 -18.94 -36.87
N GLU A 700 -18.85 -20.01 -37.11
CA GLU A 700 -18.54 -21.07 -36.13
C GLU A 700 -17.85 -20.50 -34.88
N HIS A 701 -16.77 -19.75 -35.05
CA HIS A 701 -16.03 -19.15 -33.94
C HIS A 701 -16.86 -18.09 -33.18
N LYS A 702 -17.68 -17.33 -33.91
CA LYS A 702 -18.64 -16.36 -33.35
C LYS A 702 -19.67 -17.05 -32.44
N CYS A 703 -20.26 -18.16 -32.87
CA CYS A 703 -21.22 -18.91 -32.06
C CYS A 703 -20.54 -19.52 -30.82
N CYS A 704 -19.35 -20.11 -30.97
CA CYS A 704 -18.57 -20.65 -29.85
C CYS A 704 -18.28 -19.62 -28.75
N LEU A 705 -17.87 -18.39 -29.09
CA LEU A 705 -17.61 -17.33 -28.11
C LEU A 705 -18.89 -16.84 -27.42
N ILE A 706 -20.00 -16.73 -28.15
CA ILE A 706 -21.32 -16.37 -27.58
C ILE A 706 -21.79 -17.46 -26.60
N ALA A 707 -21.65 -18.74 -26.97
CA ALA A 707 -21.98 -19.87 -26.11
C ALA A 707 -21.10 -19.91 -24.83
N PHE A 708 -19.78 -19.69 -24.95
CA PHE A 708 -18.87 -19.61 -23.81
C PHE A 708 -19.31 -18.53 -22.81
N LEU A 709 -19.58 -17.31 -23.31
CA LEU A 709 -20.02 -16.20 -22.46
C LEU A 709 -21.36 -16.51 -21.80
N HIS A 710 -22.34 -17.00 -22.56
CA HIS A 710 -23.67 -17.29 -22.02
C HIS A 710 -23.65 -18.39 -20.94
N LEU A 711 -22.86 -19.45 -21.14
CA LEU A 711 -22.63 -20.48 -20.13
C LEU A 711 -21.96 -19.91 -18.86
N THR A 712 -20.90 -19.12 -19.05
CA THR A 712 -20.13 -18.53 -17.95
C THR A 712 -20.98 -17.55 -17.14
N GLU A 713 -21.71 -16.65 -17.79
CA GLU A 713 -22.67 -15.75 -17.16
C GLU A 713 -23.77 -16.51 -16.41
N THR A 714 -24.22 -17.66 -16.92
CA THR A 714 -25.30 -18.43 -16.30
C THR A 714 -24.82 -19.20 -15.07
N LYS A 715 -23.57 -19.70 -15.06
CA LYS A 715 -22.92 -20.21 -13.85
C LYS A 715 -22.69 -19.08 -12.83
N LEU A 716 -22.18 -17.94 -13.28
CA LEU A 716 -21.95 -16.74 -12.49
C LEU A 716 -23.22 -16.24 -11.79
N ARG A 717 -24.35 -16.16 -12.51
CA ARG A 717 -25.69 -15.84 -11.96
C ARG A 717 -26.17 -16.83 -10.89
N GLY A 718 -25.65 -18.06 -10.86
CA GLY A 718 -25.90 -19.04 -9.80
C GLY A 718 -25.07 -18.83 -8.53
N TRP A 719 -23.98 -18.08 -8.61
CA TRP A 719 -23.06 -17.80 -7.48
C TRP A 719 -23.17 -16.39 -6.91
N THR A 720 -23.84 -15.46 -7.60
CA THR A 720 -24.15 -14.09 -7.12
C THR A 720 -25.46 -13.98 -6.33
N VAL A 721 -26.10 -15.11 -6.03
CA VAL A 721 -27.32 -15.20 -5.20
C VAL A 721 -26.96 -15.11 -3.71
N LYS A 722 -27.90 -14.65 -2.86
CA LYS A 722 -27.84 -14.79 -1.40
C LYS A 722 -27.48 -16.22 -0.98
N TYR A 723 -26.67 -16.35 0.06
CA TYR A 723 -26.04 -17.62 0.46
C TYR A 723 -26.79 -18.40 1.55
N GLY A 724 -26.64 -19.72 1.57
CA GLY A 724 -27.21 -20.55 2.64
C GLY A 724 -26.32 -20.65 3.89
N ARG A 725 -26.58 -21.67 4.70
CA ARG A 725 -25.68 -22.12 5.78
C ARG A 725 -24.33 -22.61 5.22
N GLU A 726 -23.29 -22.64 6.05
CA GLU A 726 -21.89 -22.86 5.66
C GLU A 726 -21.69 -23.98 4.62
N GLU A 727 -22.26 -25.18 4.83
CA GLU A 727 -22.17 -26.32 3.91
C GLU A 727 -22.57 -25.97 2.47
N LYS A 728 -23.66 -25.22 2.29
CA LYS A 728 -24.16 -24.78 0.98
C LYS A 728 -23.18 -23.80 0.32
N VAL A 729 -22.56 -22.92 1.11
CA VAL A 729 -21.57 -21.95 0.61
C VAL A 729 -20.27 -22.65 0.23
N GLN A 730 -19.80 -23.61 1.04
CA GLN A 730 -18.66 -24.46 0.70
C GLN A 730 -18.90 -25.27 -0.59
N GLN A 731 -20.11 -25.81 -0.78
CA GLN A 731 -20.49 -26.49 -2.03
C GLN A 731 -20.47 -25.54 -3.25
N LEU A 732 -20.98 -24.30 -3.12
CA LEU A 732 -20.90 -23.29 -4.18
C LEU A 732 -19.45 -22.90 -4.50
N LEU A 733 -18.60 -22.78 -3.48
CA LEU A 733 -17.17 -22.49 -3.64
C LEU A 733 -16.41 -23.63 -4.35
N GLU A 734 -16.69 -24.90 -4.01
CA GLU A 734 -16.10 -26.03 -4.73
C GLU A 734 -16.66 -26.13 -6.17
N GLN A 735 -17.93 -25.83 -6.42
CA GLN A 735 -18.48 -25.71 -7.78
C GLN A 735 -17.76 -24.60 -8.59
N TYR A 736 -17.52 -23.43 -7.99
CA TYR A 736 -16.74 -22.35 -8.59
C TYR A 736 -15.31 -22.82 -8.90
N ARG A 737 -14.61 -23.44 -7.94
CA ARG A 737 -13.22 -23.92 -8.12
C ARG A 737 -13.10 -25.02 -9.18
N ASN A 738 -14.10 -25.90 -9.28
CA ASN A 738 -14.18 -26.89 -10.37
C ASN A 738 -14.35 -26.21 -11.74
N PHE A 739 -15.33 -25.32 -11.87
CA PHE A 739 -15.59 -24.68 -13.16
C PHE A 739 -14.45 -23.73 -13.56
N VAL A 740 -14.08 -22.76 -12.72
CA VAL A 740 -13.14 -21.69 -13.09
C VAL A 740 -11.69 -22.15 -13.03
N SER A 741 -11.28 -22.75 -11.91
CA SER A 741 -9.86 -23.06 -11.65
C SER A 741 -9.41 -24.35 -12.33
N ARG A 742 -10.16 -25.46 -12.17
CA ARG A 742 -9.77 -26.76 -12.79
C ARG A 742 -9.90 -26.73 -14.32
N ASN A 743 -10.98 -26.17 -14.88
CA ASN A 743 -11.15 -26.04 -16.34
C ASN A 743 -10.45 -24.80 -16.93
N ARG A 744 -9.69 -24.03 -16.13
CA ARG A 744 -8.87 -22.89 -16.55
C ARG A 744 -9.59 -21.85 -17.42
N ILE A 745 -10.83 -21.53 -17.05
CA ILE A 745 -11.79 -20.73 -17.85
C ILE A 745 -11.20 -19.41 -18.37
N PHE A 746 -10.38 -18.71 -17.58
CA PHE A 746 -9.71 -17.48 -18.04
C PHE A 746 -8.69 -17.70 -19.18
N GLN A 747 -7.99 -18.84 -19.20
CA GLN A 747 -7.00 -19.16 -20.24
C GLN A 747 -7.69 -19.57 -21.53
N GLU A 748 -8.71 -20.44 -21.44
CA GLU A 748 -9.43 -20.94 -22.61
C GLU A 748 -10.28 -19.87 -23.30
N PHE A 749 -10.88 -18.90 -22.57
CA PHE A 749 -11.51 -17.75 -23.23
C PHE A 749 -10.47 -16.89 -23.98
N ASN A 750 -9.37 -16.51 -23.33
CA ASN A 750 -8.36 -15.64 -23.95
C ASN A 750 -7.78 -16.28 -25.23
N LYS A 751 -7.54 -17.60 -25.20
CA LYS A 751 -7.16 -18.43 -26.35
C LYS A 751 -8.23 -18.43 -27.45
N ALA A 752 -9.50 -18.69 -27.11
CA ALA A 752 -10.61 -18.65 -28.07
C ALA A 752 -10.83 -17.27 -28.71
N TYR A 753 -10.56 -16.19 -27.96
CA TYR A 753 -10.66 -14.81 -28.42
C TYR A 753 -9.50 -14.44 -29.36
N ILE A 754 -8.26 -14.83 -29.06
CA ILE A 754 -7.10 -14.66 -29.95
C ILE A 754 -7.28 -15.45 -31.25
N ASP A 755 -7.74 -16.70 -31.17
CA ASP A 755 -8.08 -17.50 -32.36
C ASP A 755 -9.16 -16.78 -33.20
N MET A 756 -10.17 -16.17 -32.58
CA MET A 756 -11.19 -15.39 -33.30
C MET A 756 -10.64 -14.12 -33.94
N GLN A 757 -9.69 -13.41 -33.30
CA GLN A 757 -9.03 -12.26 -33.93
C GLN A 757 -8.32 -12.67 -35.24
N GLN A 758 -7.65 -13.83 -35.26
CA GLN A 758 -7.01 -14.36 -36.47
C GLN A 758 -8.05 -14.69 -37.56
N VAL A 759 -9.18 -15.32 -37.18
CA VAL A 759 -10.27 -15.65 -38.11
C VAL A 759 -11.00 -14.41 -38.64
N VAL A 760 -11.09 -13.34 -37.85
CA VAL A 760 -11.63 -12.04 -38.29
C VAL A 760 -10.77 -11.39 -39.36
N GLU A 761 -9.45 -11.36 -39.19
CA GLU A 761 -8.54 -10.77 -40.18
C GLU A 761 -8.40 -11.65 -41.44
N GLU A 762 -8.54 -12.98 -41.31
CA GLU A 762 -8.69 -13.91 -42.43
C GLU A 762 -10.00 -13.64 -43.20
N TYR A 763 -11.12 -13.43 -42.51
CA TYR A 763 -12.42 -13.13 -43.14
C TYR A 763 -12.43 -11.76 -43.83
N LYS A 764 -11.88 -10.71 -43.22
CA LYS A 764 -11.72 -9.39 -43.88
C LYS A 764 -10.83 -9.46 -45.12
N ARG A 765 -9.85 -10.36 -45.18
CA ARG A 765 -8.92 -10.50 -46.32
C ARG A 765 -9.47 -11.36 -47.46
N GLU A 766 -10.19 -12.44 -47.15
CA GLU A 766 -10.56 -13.49 -48.11
C GLU A 766 -12.07 -13.72 -48.26
N GLY A 767 -12.90 -13.06 -47.44
CA GLY A 767 -14.35 -13.20 -47.40
C GLY A 767 -15.15 -12.25 -48.28
N ASP A 768 -14.51 -11.27 -48.93
CA ASP A 768 -15.16 -10.20 -49.72
C ASP A 768 -16.15 -9.36 -48.90
N VAL A 769 -15.70 -9.01 -47.68
CA VAL A 769 -16.47 -8.34 -46.63
C VAL A 769 -16.64 -6.86 -46.96
N ASP A 770 -17.89 -6.39 -47.01
CA ASP A 770 -18.20 -5.00 -47.30
C ASP A 770 -17.94 -4.05 -46.10
N GLN A 771 -18.04 -2.74 -46.34
CA GLN A 771 -17.78 -1.75 -45.29
C GLN A 771 -18.72 -1.86 -44.07
N PRO A 772 -20.05 -2.01 -44.20
CA PRO A 772 -20.92 -2.20 -43.03
C PRO A 772 -20.73 -3.56 -42.32
N GLU A 773 -20.48 -4.67 -43.02
CA GLU A 773 -20.17 -5.96 -42.38
C GLU A 773 -18.84 -5.87 -41.61
N SER A 774 -17.80 -5.25 -42.18
CA SER A 774 -16.52 -5.03 -41.50
C SER A 774 -16.68 -4.21 -40.20
N ILE A 775 -17.49 -3.13 -40.25
CA ILE A 775 -17.86 -2.33 -39.06
C ILE A 775 -18.66 -3.17 -38.04
N SER A 776 -19.49 -4.10 -38.50
CA SER A 776 -20.27 -5.02 -37.66
C SER A 776 -19.38 -6.05 -36.95
N ILE A 777 -18.39 -6.60 -37.65
CA ILE A 777 -17.39 -7.53 -37.10
C ILE A 777 -16.55 -6.83 -36.02
N ASP A 778 -16.04 -5.63 -36.31
CA ASP A 778 -15.27 -4.84 -35.34
C ASP A 778 -16.10 -4.43 -34.12
N ARG A 779 -17.41 -4.22 -34.29
CA ARG A 779 -18.34 -3.99 -33.17
C ARG A 779 -18.48 -5.25 -32.33
N PHE A 780 -18.75 -6.40 -32.95
CA PHE A 780 -18.87 -7.69 -32.28
C PHE A 780 -17.63 -8.03 -31.44
N MET A 781 -16.42 -7.81 -31.97
CA MET A 781 -15.19 -8.08 -31.22
C MET A 781 -15.04 -7.18 -29.99
N ARG A 782 -15.33 -5.87 -30.11
CA ARG A 782 -15.33 -4.95 -28.95
C ARG A 782 -16.37 -5.34 -27.91
N GLU A 783 -17.62 -5.57 -28.30
CA GLU A 783 -18.69 -5.99 -27.39
C GLU A 783 -18.35 -7.31 -26.68
N THR A 784 -17.75 -8.27 -27.38
CA THR A 784 -17.34 -9.57 -26.82
C THR A 784 -16.22 -9.40 -25.79
N GLY A 785 -15.23 -8.55 -26.08
CA GLY A 785 -14.16 -8.20 -25.14
C GLY A 785 -14.66 -7.44 -23.90
N GLU A 786 -15.61 -6.52 -24.06
CA GLU A 786 -16.22 -5.77 -22.95
C GLU A 786 -17.10 -6.65 -22.06
N ARG A 787 -17.93 -7.53 -22.64
CA ARG A 787 -18.69 -8.53 -21.87
C ARG A 787 -17.76 -9.43 -21.08
N TRP A 788 -16.69 -9.94 -21.70
CA TRP A 788 -15.68 -10.75 -21.01
C TRP A 788 -14.97 -9.99 -19.89
N LYS A 789 -14.65 -8.70 -20.08
CA LYS A 789 -14.07 -7.87 -19.02
C LYS A 789 -14.97 -7.79 -17.78
N ASN A 790 -16.28 -7.63 -17.98
CA ASN A 790 -17.25 -7.58 -16.89
C ASN A 790 -17.40 -8.95 -16.20
N VAL A 791 -17.67 -10.01 -16.99
CA VAL A 791 -17.80 -11.39 -16.49
C VAL A 791 -16.55 -11.85 -15.74
N SER A 792 -15.35 -11.57 -16.28
CA SER A 792 -14.08 -11.94 -15.64
C SER A 792 -13.74 -11.11 -14.40
N MET A 793 -14.33 -9.91 -14.23
CA MET A 793 -14.28 -9.16 -12.97
C MET A 793 -15.23 -9.78 -11.95
N GLU A 794 -16.49 -9.98 -12.31
CA GLU A 794 -17.52 -10.55 -11.42
C GLU A 794 -17.17 -11.96 -10.92
N LEU A 795 -16.58 -12.83 -11.77
CA LEU A 795 -16.06 -14.14 -11.34
C LEU A 795 -15.05 -14.03 -10.18
N ARG A 796 -14.12 -13.06 -10.24
CA ARG A 796 -13.12 -12.85 -9.18
C ARG A 796 -13.77 -12.30 -7.91
N CYS A 797 -14.73 -11.39 -8.05
CA CYS A 797 -15.51 -10.88 -6.91
C CYS A 797 -16.31 -11.99 -6.23
N VAL A 798 -16.93 -12.89 -7.00
CA VAL A 798 -17.65 -14.07 -6.50
C VAL A 798 -16.74 -15.02 -5.74
N GLN A 799 -15.52 -15.28 -6.23
CA GLN A 799 -14.56 -16.11 -5.49
C GLN A 799 -14.28 -15.51 -4.11
N SER A 800 -13.89 -14.23 -4.07
CA SER A 800 -13.56 -13.53 -2.82
C SER A 800 -14.76 -13.50 -1.87
N MET A 801 -15.97 -13.30 -2.38
CA MET A 801 -17.20 -13.27 -1.58
C MET A 801 -17.57 -14.65 -1.02
N LEU A 802 -17.44 -15.72 -1.81
CA LEU A 802 -17.68 -17.10 -1.33
C LEU A 802 -16.65 -17.52 -0.27
N GLU A 803 -15.37 -17.16 -0.47
CA GLU A 803 -14.29 -17.43 0.48
C GLU A 803 -14.45 -16.62 1.78
N GLU A 804 -14.87 -15.35 1.67
CA GLU A 804 -15.18 -14.49 2.81
C GLU A 804 -16.41 -15.00 3.59
N VAL A 805 -17.53 -15.30 2.93
CA VAL A 805 -18.76 -15.80 3.59
C VAL A 805 -18.50 -17.13 4.31
N VAL A 806 -17.68 -18.03 3.77
CA VAL A 806 -17.25 -19.25 4.49
C VAL A 806 -16.39 -18.89 5.72
N ALA A 807 -15.46 -17.93 5.62
CA ALA A 807 -14.66 -17.48 6.76
C ALA A 807 -15.50 -16.83 7.88
N TYR A 808 -16.51 -16.03 7.51
CA TYR A 808 -17.45 -15.45 8.48
C TYR A 808 -18.35 -16.51 9.12
N TRP A 809 -18.82 -17.53 8.38
CA TRP A 809 -19.55 -18.66 8.96
C TRP A 809 -18.72 -19.41 10.00
N ARG A 810 -17.46 -19.73 9.69
CA ARG A 810 -16.54 -20.38 10.65
C ARG A 810 -16.31 -19.53 11.89
N ARG A 811 -16.06 -18.23 11.71
CA ARG A 811 -15.91 -17.29 12.82
C ARG A 811 -17.19 -17.24 13.68
N TRP A 812 -18.36 -17.14 13.06
CA TRP A 812 -19.65 -17.14 13.77
C TRP A 812 -19.86 -18.42 14.57
N ASN A 813 -19.67 -19.59 13.95
CA ASN A 813 -19.85 -20.88 14.62
C ASN A 813 -18.91 -21.01 15.84
N THR A 814 -17.60 -20.78 15.67
CA THR A 814 -16.65 -20.85 16.78
C THR A 814 -16.92 -19.80 17.86
N LEU A 815 -17.15 -18.53 17.48
CA LEU A 815 -17.26 -17.43 18.43
C LEU A 815 -18.60 -17.42 19.18
N ALA A 816 -19.71 -17.79 18.53
CA ALA A 816 -21.00 -17.90 19.20
C ALA A 816 -21.00 -19.03 20.23
N ASP A 817 -20.44 -20.19 19.88
CA ASP A 817 -20.39 -21.36 20.76
C ASP A 817 -19.42 -21.12 21.95
N GLU A 818 -18.26 -20.48 21.71
CA GLU A 818 -17.34 -20.08 22.78
C GLU A 818 -17.98 -19.05 23.73
N PHE A 819 -18.71 -18.08 23.19
CA PHE A 819 -19.31 -16.99 23.94
C PHE A 819 -20.55 -17.44 24.72
N GLU A 820 -21.41 -18.31 24.17
CA GLU A 820 -22.50 -18.96 24.92
C GLU A 820 -21.93 -19.82 26.07
N SER A 821 -20.86 -20.59 25.83
CA SER A 821 -20.15 -21.35 26.87
C SER A 821 -19.51 -20.49 27.96
N TRP A 822 -19.03 -19.29 27.63
CA TRP A 822 -18.55 -18.33 28.63
C TRP A 822 -19.72 -17.71 29.42
N LEU A 823 -20.80 -17.31 28.76
CA LEU A 823 -22.02 -16.81 29.43
C LEU A 823 -22.58 -17.84 30.42
N ASP A 824 -22.73 -19.10 30.02
CA ASP A 824 -23.26 -20.18 30.87
C ASP A 824 -22.46 -20.32 32.18
N ARG A 825 -21.13 -20.26 32.08
CA ARG A 825 -20.24 -20.27 33.26
C ARG A 825 -20.34 -18.97 34.05
N ALA A 826 -20.33 -17.81 33.40
CA ALA A 826 -20.41 -16.51 34.05
C ALA A 826 -21.65 -16.35 34.93
N TYR A 827 -22.83 -16.76 34.44
CA TYR A 827 -24.07 -16.76 35.23
C TYR A 827 -23.98 -17.66 36.46
N GLY A 828 -23.33 -18.84 36.37
CA GLY A 828 -23.14 -19.76 37.50
C GLY A 828 -22.20 -19.24 38.60
N LEU A 829 -21.43 -18.17 38.33
CA LEU A 829 -20.48 -17.57 39.29
C LEU A 829 -21.02 -16.28 39.94
N LEU A 830 -22.24 -15.84 39.58
CA LEU A 830 -22.85 -14.61 40.12
C LEU A 830 -23.19 -14.68 41.61
N ASP A 831 -23.31 -15.87 42.21
CA ASP A 831 -23.59 -16.05 43.63
C ASP A 831 -22.34 -16.27 44.51
N LEU A 832 -21.14 -16.36 43.91
CA LEU A 832 -19.88 -16.63 44.62
C LEU A 832 -19.29 -15.41 45.38
N PRO A 833 -18.28 -15.62 46.25
CA PRO A 833 -17.44 -14.56 46.79
C PRO A 833 -16.88 -13.57 45.76
N GLU A 834 -16.56 -12.36 46.22
CA GLU A 834 -16.08 -11.25 45.37
C GLU A 834 -14.67 -11.50 44.82
N GLU A 835 -13.86 -12.33 45.48
CA GLU A 835 -12.52 -12.72 44.98
C GLU A 835 -12.61 -13.64 43.77
N ASP A 836 -13.42 -14.71 43.82
CA ASP A 836 -13.68 -15.62 42.70
C ASP A 836 -14.24 -14.87 41.47
N LYS A 837 -15.08 -13.86 41.72
CA LYS A 837 -15.62 -12.97 40.68
C LYS A 837 -14.54 -12.08 40.07
N MET A 838 -13.66 -11.47 40.87
CA MET A 838 -12.54 -10.68 40.35
C MET A 838 -11.59 -11.51 39.49
N GLU A 839 -11.33 -12.78 39.87
CA GLU A 839 -10.48 -13.68 39.07
C GLU A 839 -11.17 -14.08 37.75
N TYR A 840 -12.42 -14.54 37.78
CA TYR A 840 -13.11 -14.96 36.54
C TYR A 840 -13.41 -13.81 35.58
N PHE A 841 -13.76 -12.63 36.08
CA PHE A 841 -14.06 -11.45 35.27
C PHE A 841 -12.83 -10.57 34.96
N GLN A 842 -11.61 -11.02 35.26
CA GLN A 842 -10.39 -10.26 34.97
C GLN A 842 -10.23 -9.86 33.49
N ASP A 843 -10.73 -10.72 32.58
CA ASP A 843 -10.68 -10.55 31.12
C ASP A 843 -12.01 -10.03 30.52
N LEU A 844 -12.90 -9.45 31.34
CA LEU A 844 -14.23 -8.98 30.88
C LEU A 844 -14.16 -7.97 29.71
N SER A 845 -13.07 -7.21 29.59
CA SER A 845 -12.77 -6.35 28.44
C SER A 845 -12.60 -7.16 27.15
N VAL A 846 -11.84 -8.25 27.18
CA VAL A 846 -11.64 -9.17 26.04
C VAL A 846 -12.97 -9.80 25.62
N TRP A 847 -13.83 -10.16 26.57
CA TRP A 847 -15.17 -10.70 26.27
C TRP A 847 -16.10 -9.65 25.66
N LYS A 848 -16.02 -8.39 26.11
CA LYS A 848 -16.73 -7.25 25.48
C LYS A 848 -16.29 -7.02 24.03
N ASP A 849 -14.99 -7.15 23.73
CA ASP A 849 -14.46 -6.99 22.38
C ASP A 849 -14.85 -8.19 21.48
N LYS A 850 -14.84 -9.43 22.03
CA LYS A 850 -15.42 -10.61 21.37
C LYS A 850 -16.91 -10.43 21.06
N PHE A 851 -17.69 -9.81 21.95
CA PHE A 851 -19.10 -9.53 21.70
C PHE A 851 -19.31 -8.55 20.53
N GLN A 852 -18.47 -7.51 20.41
CA GLN A 852 -18.50 -6.61 19.25
C GLN A 852 -18.18 -7.35 17.96
N LEU A 853 -17.09 -8.14 17.95
CA LEU A 853 -16.72 -8.97 16.80
C LEU A 853 -17.82 -9.96 16.40
N LEU A 854 -18.55 -10.52 17.37
CA LEU A 854 -19.70 -11.39 17.11
C LEU A 854 -20.86 -10.62 16.42
N GLY A 855 -21.14 -9.40 16.88
CA GLY A 855 -22.14 -8.50 16.30
C GLY A 855 -21.82 -8.05 14.87
N ASP A 856 -20.54 -7.77 14.57
CA ASP A 856 -20.09 -7.44 13.21
C ASP A 856 -20.14 -8.67 12.31
N THR A 857 -19.68 -9.82 12.82
CA THR A 857 -19.68 -11.10 12.07
C THR A 857 -21.09 -11.51 11.67
N VAL A 858 -22.06 -11.44 12.59
CA VAL A 858 -23.45 -11.78 12.27
C VAL A 858 -24.11 -10.72 11.39
N SER A 859 -23.75 -9.44 11.52
CA SER A 859 -24.27 -8.37 10.66
C SER A 859 -23.90 -8.58 9.18
N PHE A 860 -22.67 -9.04 8.91
CA PHE A 860 -22.24 -9.43 7.57
C PHE A 860 -23.00 -10.66 7.04
N LEU A 861 -23.15 -11.71 7.86
CA LEU A 861 -23.89 -12.91 7.46
C LEU A 861 -25.38 -12.62 7.21
N ILE A 862 -26.03 -11.79 8.02
CA ILE A 862 -27.42 -11.35 7.83
C ILE A 862 -27.60 -10.58 6.51
N ALA A 863 -26.61 -9.78 6.11
CA ALA A 863 -26.65 -9.05 4.83
C ALA A 863 -26.46 -9.96 3.60
N THR A 864 -25.61 -10.98 3.71
CA THR A 864 -25.18 -11.85 2.60
C THR A 864 -26.00 -13.13 2.43
N CYS A 865 -26.64 -13.63 3.50
CA CYS A 865 -27.37 -14.90 3.49
C CYS A 865 -28.83 -14.79 3.02
N GLU A 866 -29.43 -15.94 2.68
CA GLU A 866 -30.85 -16.16 2.40
C GLU A 866 -31.71 -15.72 3.58
N ASP A 867 -32.88 -15.11 3.31
CA ASP A 867 -33.66 -14.38 4.32
C ASP A 867 -34.09 -15.26 5.53
N GLN A 868 -34.33 -16.56 5.31
CA GLN A 868 -34.59 -17.54 6.36
C GLN A 868 -33.37 -17.72 7.28
N VAL A 869 -32.18 -17.91 6.71
CA VAL A 869 -30.93 -18.12 7.47
C VAL A 869 -30.52 -16.83 8.18
N ALA A 870 -30.72 -15.67 7.54
CA ALA A 870 -30.55 -14.36 8.17
C ALA A 870 -31.51 -14.14 9.36
N HIS A 871 -32.74 -14.69 9.31
CA HIS A 871 -33.67 -14.65 10.44
C HIS A 871 -33.17 -15.53 11.62
N GLU A 872 -32.76 -16.77 11.34
CA GLU A 872 -32.21 -17.71 12.34
C GLU A 872 -30.96 -17.15 13.03
N LEU A 873 -30.03 -16.56 12.26
CA LEU A 873 -28.84 -15.88 12.76
C LEU A 873 -29.20 -14.69 13.67
N LYS A 874 -30.17 -13.88 13.25
CA LYS A 874 -30.65 -12.73 14.02
C LYS A 874 -31.32 -13.17 15.32
N GLU A 875 -32.08 -14.26 15.31
CA GLU A 875 -32.71 -14.80 16.52
C GLU A 875 -31.65 -15.31 17.52
N ARG A 876 -30.69 -16.15 17.08
CA ARG A 876 -29.61 -16.62 17.97
C ARG A 876 -28.82 -15.43 18.54
N TYR A 877 -28.43 -14.47 17.69
CA TYR A 877 -27.71 -13.28 18.16
C TYR A 877 -28.52 -12.48 19.20
N LEU A 878 -29.81 -12.22 18.97
CA LEU A 878 -30.64 -11.49 19.94
C LEU A 878 -30.72 -12.20 21.31
N ARG A 879 -30.75 -13.54 21.33
CA ARG A 879 -30.68 -14.31 22.59
C ARG A 879 -29.31 -14.15 23.28
N ILE A 880 -28.22 -14.17 22.53
CA ILE A 880 -26.86 -13.93 23.06
C ILE A 880 -26.74 -12.49 23.59
N SER A 881 -27.17 -11.48 22.83
CA SER A 881 -27.11 -10.06 23.23
C SER A 881 -27.94 -9.80 24.48
N GLY A 882 -29.16 -10.32 24.59
CA GLY A 882 -29.99 -10.15 25.78
C GLY A 882 -29.33 -10.74 27.04
N ARG A 883 -28.71 -11.92 26.93
CA ARG A 883 -27.96 -12.54 28.04
C ARG A 883 -26.69 -11.76 28.39
N TRP A 884 -25.96 -11.23 27.40
CA TRP A 884 -24.78 -10.41 27.63
C TRP A 884 -25.13 -9.07 28.28
N GLU A 885 -26.16 -8.38 27.81
CA GLU A 885 -26.56 -7.07 28.34
C GLU A 885 -27.01 -7.15 29.80
N ASP A 886 -27.81 -8.17 30.16
CA ASP A 886 -28.21 -8.45 31.55
C ASP A 886 -27.00 -8.77 32.44
N LEU A 887 -26.18 -9.73 32.05
CA LEU A 887 -24.95 -10.09 32.78
C LEU A 887 -24.03 -8.88 32.95
N PHE A 888 -23.80 -8.11 31.89
CA PHE A 888 -22.88 -6.97 31.89
C PHE A 888 -23.32 -5.87 32.86
N GLN A 889 -24.62 -5.66 33.10
CA GLN A 889 -25.06 -4.71 34.14
C GLN A 889 -24.60 -5.11 35.54
N HIS A 890 -24.49 -6.41 35.82
CA HIS A 890 -24.02 -6.95 37.09
C HIS A 890 -22.48 -6.99 37.17
N VAL A 891 -21.79 -7.34 36.08
CA VAL A 891 -20.33 -7.59 36.11
C VAL A 891 -19.45 -6.42 35.66
N LYS A 892 -20.02 -5.33 35.11
CA LYS A 892 -19.27 -4.13 34.64
C LYS A 892 -18.28 -3.53 35.65
N GLN A 893 -18.50 -3.70 36.95
CA GLN A 893 -17.54 -3.24 37.97
C GLN A 893 -16.18 -3.95 37.88
N TYR A 894 -16.17 -5.19 37.40
CA TYR A 894 -14.96 -5.99 37.18
C TYR A 894 -14.27 -5.69 35.84
N MET A 895 -14.71 -4.68 35.06
CA MET A 895 -14.06 -4.30 33.79
C MET A 895 -12.59 -3.86 33.97
N HIS A 896 -12.20 -3.49 35.19
CA HIS A 896 -10.81 -3.22 35.60
C HIS A 896 -10.24 -4.23 36.60
N ALA A 897 -10.92 -5.36 36.86
CA ALA A 897 -10.44 -6.36 37.83
C ALA A 897 -9.07 -6.93 37.42
N GLY A 898 -8.84 -7.19 36.13
CA GLY A 898 -7.52 -7.60 35.63
C GLY A 898 -6.43 -6.56 35.82
N ASP A 899 -6.75 -5.27 35.73
CA ASP A 899 -5.79 -4.18 36.00
C ASP A 899 -5.50 -4.06 37.51
N ILE A 900 -6.53 -4.18 38.36
CA ILE A 900 -6.41 -4.17 39.83
C ILE A 900 -5.58 -5.37 40.32
N LEU A 901 -5.88 -6.58 39.83
CA LEU A 901 -5.12 -7.80 40.16
C LEU A 901 -3.67 -7.70 39.67
N ARG A 902 -3.43 -7.16 38.46
CA ARG A 902 -2.09 -6.86 37.95
C ARG A 902 -1.37 -5.84 38.83
N HIS A 903 -2.02 -4.77 39.25
CA HIS A 903 -1.43 -3.77 40.16
C HIS A 903 -1.14 -4.33 41.56
N ARG A 904 -2.00 -5.21 42.11
CA ARG A 904 -1.76 -5.93 43.37
C ARG A 904 -0.55 -6.86 43.26
N LYS A 905 -0.36 -7.51 42.11
CA LYS A 905 0.81 -8.35 41.79
C LYS A 905 2.09 -7.53 41.60
N ASP A 906 2.05 -6.48 40.78
CA ASP A 906 3.18 -5.57 40.50
C ASP A 906 3.69 -4.91 41.80
N TYR A 907 2.77 -4.42 42.64
CA TYR A 907 3.08 -3.86 43.95
C TYR A 907 3.80 -4.89 44.84
N ARG A 908 3.24 -6.10 44.97
CA ARG A 908 3.79 -7.15 45.84
C ARG A 908 5.20 -7.55 45.40
N VAL A 909 5.38 -7.89 44.13
CA VAL A 909 6.69 -8.31 43.59
C VAL A 909 7.73 -7.19 43.71
N GLY A 910 7.33 -5.93 43.46
CA GLY A 910 8.24 -4.78 43.62
C GLY A 910 8.64 -4.50 45.08
N VAL A 911 7.73 -4.67 46.04
CA VAL A 911 8.04 -4.58 47.47
C VAL A 911 8.92 -5.74 47.92
N GLU A 912 8.61 -6.98 47.51
CA GLU A 912 9.41 -8.17 47.85
C GLU A 912 10.85 -8.04 47.33
N HIS A 913 11.04 -7.60 46.08
CA HIS A 913 12.35 -7.36 45.50
C HIS A 913 13.12 -6.26 46.25
N MET A 914 12.48 -5.13 46.52
CA MET A 914 13.08 -4.02 47.28
C MET A 914 13.44 -4.45 48.72
N GLN A 915 12.57 -5.19 49.42
CA GLN A 915 12.85 -5.72 50.75
C GLN A 915 13.98 -6.76 50.75
N GLN A 916 14.14 -7.52 49.67
CA GLN A 916 15.26 -8.46 49.53
C GLN A 916 16.57 -7.72 49.26
N TRP A 917 16.55 -6.69 48.41
CA TRP A 917 17.71 -5.82 48.18
C TRP A 917 18.12 -5.07 49.45
N LEU A 918 17.16 -4.49 50.18
CA LEU A 918 17.41 -3.79 51.44
C LEU A 918 18.01 -4.72 52.50
N ARG A 919 17.49 -5.95 52.65
CA ARG A 919 18.08 -6.95 53.55
C ARG A 919 19.49 -7.36 53.15
N ASN A 920 19.76 -7.49 51.84
CA ASN A 920 21.12 -7.72 51.33
C ASN A 920 22.05 -6.54 51.65
N ALA A 921 21.61 -5.31 51.38
CA ALA A 921 22.40 -4.11 51.62
C ALA A 921 22.67 -3.86 53.12
N GLU A 922 21.67 -4.02 54.00
CA GLU A 922 21.86 -3.96 55.45
C GLU A 922 22.77 -5.10 55.95
N SER A 923 22.70 -6.31 55.37
CA SER A 923 23.61 -7.42 55.70
C SER A 923 25.05 -7.18 55.26
N VAL A 924 25.29 -6.54 54.11
CA VAL A 924 26.64 -6.16 53.64
C VAL A 924 27.17 -5.03 54.52
N LEU A 925 26.41 -3.96 54.72
CA LEU A 925 26.80 -2.82 55.58
C LEU A 925 27.08 -3.21 57.04
N SER A 926 26.57 -4.35 57.50
CA SER A 926 26.80 -4.90 58.85
C SER A 926 27.96 -5.92 58.92
N SER A 927 28.72 -6.15 57.84
CA SER A 927 29.73 -7.23 57.78
C SER A 927 31.16 -6.79 58.15
N SER A 928 31.54 -6.99 59.42
CA SER A 928 32.85 -6.60 59.98
C SER A 928 34.02 -7.58 59.68
N GLN A 929 34.20 -8.08 58.44
CA GLN A 929 35.23 -9.12 58.13
C GLN A 929 36.49 -8.64 57.38
N LEU A 930 37.12 -7.57 57.87
CA LEU A 930 38.35 -6.99 57.27
C LEU A 930 39.65 -7.74 57.64
N THR A 931 39.68 -9.07 57.52
CA THR A 931 40.78 -9.93 58.02
C THR A 931 41.90 -10.24 57.02
N SER A 932 41.87 -9.67 55.81
CA SER A 932 42.90 -9.81 54.76
C SER A 932 42.68 -8.76 53.67
N THR A 933 43.74 -8.29 53.01
CA THR A 933 43.69 -7.38 51.85
C THR A 933 42.76 -7.86 50.73
N ASP A 934 42.64 -9.18 50.51
CA ASP A 934 41.71 -9.74 49.51
C ASP A 934 40.25 -9.66 49.96
N ARG A 935 39.97 -9.98 51.23
CA ARG A 935 38.63 -9.86 51.83
C ARG A 935 38.17 -8.41 51.89
N ILE A 936 39.12 -7.53 52.20
CA ILE A 936 38.98 -6.08 52.09
C ILE A 936 38.53 -5.76 50.64
N LYS A 937 39.32 -6.07 49.60
CA LYS A 937 38.96 -5.77 48.20
C LYS A 937 37.58 -6.29 47.78
N VAL A 938 37.23 -7.53 48.12
CA VAL A 938 35.91 -8.11 47.83
C VAL A 938 34.76 -7.34 48.48
N TYR A 939 34.93 -6.87 49.73
CA TYR A 939 33.93 -6.02 50.40
C TYR A 939 33.79 -4.64 49.73
N GLY A 940 34.91 -4.05 49.28
CA GLY A 940 34.90 -2.83 48.48
C GLY A 940 34.10 -2.95 47.17
N GLU A 941 34.26 -4.06 46.46
CA GLU A 941 33.45 -4.36 45.27
C GLU A 941 31.96 -4.52 45.59
N GLN A 942 31.61 -5.18 46.71
CA GLN A 942 30.21 -5.35 47.12
C GLN A 942 29.55 -3.99 47.40
N LEU A 943 30.23 -3.08 48.09
CA LEU A 943 29.74 -1.71 48.31
C LEU A 943 29.61 -0.91 47.01
N GLN A 944 30.52 -1.07 46.04
CA GLN A 944 30.43 -0.42 44.73
C GLN A 944 29.24 -0.93 43.90
N ARG A 945 28.98 -2.25 43.90
CA ARG A 945 27.82 -2.85 43.24
C ARG A 945 26.51 -2.30 43.83
N LEU A 946 26.37 -2.35 45.16
CA LEU A 946 25.23 -1.76 45.86
C LEU A 946 25.07 -0.26 45.54
N GLN A 947 26.17 0.51 45.48
CA GLN A 947 26.11 1.93 45.10
C GLN A 947 25.52 2.13 43.69
N SER A 948 25.87 1.28 42.72
CA SER A 948 25.34 1.35 41.36
C SER A 948 23.87 0.93 41.25
N GLU A 949 23.38 0.10 42.18
CA GLU A 949 22.00 -0.41 42.19
C GLU A 949 21.00 0.59 42.83
N VAL A 950 21.46 1.54 43.66
CA VAL A 950 20.62 2.51 44.39
C VAL A 950 19.63 3.24 43.47
N GLU A 951 20.07 3.74 42.32
CA GLU A 951 19.21 4.54 41.43
C GLU A 951 18.06 3.70 40.86
N GLY A 952 18.35 2.45 40.47
CA GLY A 952 17.33 1.48 40.05
C GLY A 952 16.35 1.13 41.18
N MET A 953 16.80 1.07 42.43
CA MET A 953 15.92 0.85 43.59
C MET A 953 15.06 2.06 43.92
N GLU A 954 15.56 3.29 43.73
CA GLU A 954 14.73 4.50 43.84
C GLU A 954 13.65 4.57 42.76
N ASP A 955 13.96 4.18 41.52
CA ASP A 955 12.96 4.10 40.44
C ASP A 955 11.97 2.95 40.63
N LEU A 956 12.40 1.81 41.15
CA LEU A 956 11.51 0.74 41.59
C LEU A 956 10.54 1.25 42.67
N PHE A 957 11.03 1.95 43.69
CA PHE A 957 10.19 2.55 44.73
C PHE A 957 9.17 3.56 44.14
N LYS A 958 9.59 4.41 43.19
CA LYS A 958 8.69 5.35 42.49
C LYS A 958 7.59 4.61 41.73
N ASN A 959 7.93 3.51 41.04
CA ASN A 959 6.97 2.72 40.26
C ASN A 959 6.01 1.91 41.14
N VAL A 960 6.49 1.27 42.20
CA VAL A 960 5.66 0.63 43.24
C VAL A 960 4.70 1.63 43.89
N SER A 961 5.17 2.86 44.16
CA SER A 961 4.34 3.94 44.71
C SER A 961 3.22 4.36 43.75
N LYS A 962 3.50 4.49 42.45
CA LYS A 962 2.46 4.77 41.42
C LYS A 962 1.44 3.63 41.32
N LYS A 963 1.90 2.37 41.36
CA LYS A 963 1.04 1.18 41.32
C LYS A 963 0.13 1.11 42.56
N PHE A 964 0.62 1.44 43.75
CA PHE A 964 -0.21 1.62 44.94
C PHE A 964 -1.23 2.76 44.76
N GLN A 965 -0.80 3.95 44.30
CA GLN A 965 -1.70 5.08 44.07
C GLN A 965 -2.88 4.74 43.15
N ALA A 966 -2.64 3.94 42.11
CA ALA A 966 -3.66 3.45 41.20
C ALA A 966 -4.66 2.45 41.80
N MET A 967 -4.41 1.92 43.00
CA MET A 967 -5.30 0.99 43.73
C MET A 967 -6.00 1.61 44.95
N ILE A 968 -5.70 2.87 45.31
CA ILE A 968 -6.21 3.48 46.56
C ILE A 968 -7.75 3.55 46.59
N GLN A 969 -8.41 3.55 45.42
CA GLN A 969 -9.87 3.57 45.32
C GLN A 969 -10.51 2.18 45.52
N ASP A 970 -9.74 1.11 45.32
CA ASP A 970 -10.17 -0.30 45.29
C ASP A 970 -9.63 -1.12 46.48
N LEU A 971 -9.31 -0.41 47.57
CA LEU A 971 -8.74 -0.95 48.81
C LEU A 971 -9.51 -0.40 50.01
N SER A 972 -9.71 -1.23 51.04
CA SER A 972 -10.28 -0.75 52.30
C SER A 972 -9.32 0.24 52.98
N ARG A 973 -9.87 1.15 53.79
CA ARG A 973 -9.08 2.16 54.52
C ARG A 973 -7.94 1.53 55.32
N ASP A 974 -8.21 0.41 55.99
CA ASP A 974 -7.23 -0.29 56.81
C ASP A 974 -6.12 -0.94 55.96
N GLU A 975 -6.39 -1.32 54.70
CA GLU A 975 -5.37 -1.78 53.75
C GLU A 975 -4.51 -0.64 53.22
N VAL A 976 -5.13 0.49 52.88
CA VAL A 976 -4.41 1.72 52.48
C VAL A 976 -3.46 2.15 53.60
N ASP A 977 -3.92 2.17 54.85
CA ASP A 977 -3.08 2.50 56.01
C ASP A 977 -1.99 1.44 56.27
N ARG A 978 -2.25 0.14 56.09
CA ARG A 978 -1.21 -0.91 56.16
C ARG A 978 -0.14 -0.72 55.08
N ILE A 979 -0.52 -0.56 53.82
CA ILE A 979 0.40 -0.41 52.69
C ILE A 979 1.22 0.88 52.79
N MET A 980 0.58 2.00 53.17
CA MET A 980 1.25 3.28 53.39
C MET A 980 2.33 3.19 54.48
N ASN A 981 2.04 2.49 55.59
CA ASN A 981 3.02 2.26 56.65
C ASN A 981 4.18 1.36 56.22
N THR A 982 3.93 0.35 55.37
CA THR A 982 5.00 -0.47 54.77
C THR A 982 5.88 0.39 53.85
N LEU A 983 5.30 1.08 52.87
CA LEU A 983 6.06 1.93 51.93
C LEU A 983 6.86 3.02 52.65
N LYS A 984 6.35 3.56 53.75
CA LYS A 984 7.10 4.49 54.61
C LYS A 984 8.36 3.84 55.20
N LYS A 985 8.25 2.64 55.77
CA LYS A 985 9.40 1.89 56.33
C LYS A 985 10.45 1.55 55.28
N GLU A 986 10.03 1.06 54.11
CA GLU A 986 10.97 0.73 53.02
C GLU A 986 11.68 1.98 52.50
N LYS A 987 10.97 3.11 52.37
CA LYS A 987 11.57 4.40 51.99
C LYS A 987 12.59 4.88 53.03
N GLU A 988 12.26 4.78 54.31
CA GLU A 988 13.19 5.13 55.40
C GLU A 988 14.43 4.24 55.39
N ALA A 989 14.28 2.93 55.10
CA ALA A 989 15.40 2.01 54.93
C ALA A 989 16.28 2.34 53.72
N LEU A 990 15.68 2.56 52.55
CA LEU A 990 16.41 2.94 51.33
C LEU A 990 17.20 4.23 51.50
N VAL A 991 16.64 5.24 52.18
CA VAL A 991 17.33 6.50 52.48
C VAL A 991 18.49 6.30 53.47
N ARG A 992 18.36 5.42 54.48
CA ARG A 992 19.48 5.07 55.39
C ARG A 992 20.61 4.36 54.63
N VAL A 993 20.28 3.30 53.88
CA VAL A 993 21.24 2.50 53.11
C VAL A 993 22.01 3.39 52.12
N ARG A 994 21.30 4.24 51.36
CA ARG A 994 21.90 5.21 50.43
C ARG A 994 22.88 6.18 51.11
N ALA A 995 22.60 6.61 52.34
CA ALA A 995 23.49 7.52 53.07
C ALA A 995 24.74 6.79 53.61
N LEU A 996 24.60 5.52 54.01
CA LEU A 996 25.68 4.74 54.62
C LEU A 996 26.69 4.19 53.59
N ILE A 997 26.25 3.78 52.39
CA ILE A 997 27.14 3.19 51.37
C ILE A 997 28.35 4.11 51.03
N PRO A 998 28.19 5.41 50.70
CA PRO A 998 29.33 6.28 50.40
C PRO A 998 30.26 6.51 51.59
N MET A 999 29.71 6.55 52.82
CA MET A 999 30.50 6.73 54.05
C MET A 999 31.38 5.50 54.32
N GLN A 1000 30.80 4.29 54.20
CA GLN A 1000 31.54 3.04 54.35
C GLN A 1000 32.58 2.85 53.26
N LEU A 1001 32.25 3.17 52.00
CA LEU A 1001 33.17 3.07 50.86
C LEU A 1001 34.38 4.01 51.02
N HIS A 1002 34.18 5.22 51.55
CA HIS A 1002 35.28 6.15 51.85
C HIS A 1002 36.20 5.64 52.96
N LEU A 1003 35.64 5.24 54.11
CA LEU A 1003 36.38 4.64 55.23
C LEU A 1003 37.16 3.40 54.78
N PHE A 1004 36.50 2.55 54.00
CA PHE A 1004 37.08 1.34 53.43
C PHE A 1004 38.28 1.63 52.51
N HIS A 1005 38.16 2.58 51.58
CA HIS A 1005 39.25 2.95 50.68
C HIS A 1005 40.47 3.49 51.45
N GLN A 1006 40.24 4.27 52.52
CA GLN A 1006 41.29 4.72 53.43
C GLN A 1006 42.00 3.56 54.13
N ILE A 1007 41.27 2.53 54.60
CA ILE A 1007 41.85 1.35 55.24
C ILE A 1007 42.67 0.52 54.25
N LEU A 1008 42.16 0.28 53.03
CA LEU A 1008 42.86 -0.48 52.00
C LEU A 1008 44.23 0.15 51.66
N VAL A 1009 44.29 1.46 51.41
CA VAL A 1009 45.54 2.17 51.11
C VAL A 1009 46.54 2.12 52.28
N GLN A 1010 46.05 2.15 53.52
CA GLN A 1010 46.92 1.98 54.70
C GLN A 1010 47.44 0.53 54.82
N GLN A 1011 46.61 -0.47 54.53
CA GLN A 1011 46.99 -1.88 54.59
C GLN A 1011 48.01 -2.25 53.51
N GLU A 1012 47.81 -1.86 52.25
CA GLU A 1012 48.76 -2.14 51.17
C GLU A 1012 50.12 -1.47 51.43
N SER A 1013 50.12 -0.26 51.99
CA SER A 1013 51.35 0.40 52.45
C SER A 1013 52.01 -0.36 53.61
N LEU A 1014 51.24 -0.90 54.56
CA LEU A 1014 51.77 -1.69 55.67
C LEU A 1014 52.44 -2.98 55.15
N GLU A 1015 51.74 -3.75 54.30
CA GLU A 1015 52.21 -5.03 53.76
C GLU A 1015 53.49 -4.87 52.92
N ALA A 1016 53.55 -3.87 52.04
CA ALA A 1016 54.77 -3.56 51.29
C ALA A 1016 55.97 -3.27 52.22
N GLY A 1017 55.74 -2.53 53.32
CA GLY A 1017 56.78 -2.26 54.32
C GLY A 1017 57.18 -3.48 55.15
N GLN A 1018 56.25 -4.39 55.43
CA GLN A 1018 56.56 -5.66 56.11
C GLN A 1018 57.43 -6.57 55.24
N ILE A 1019 57.18 -6.61 53.92
CA ILE A 1019 57.99 -7.36 52.95
C ILE A 1019 59.40 -6.77 52.86
N GLU A 1020 59.53 -5.45 52.70
CA GLU A 1020 60.82 -4.74 52.58
C GLU A 1020 61.70 -4.95 53.82
N ILE A 1021 61.14 -4.75 55.03
CA ILE A 1021 61.84 -4.98 56.29
C ILE A 1021 62.14 -6.48 56.48
N GLY A 1022 61.25 -7.37 56.05
CA GLY A 1022 61.45 -8.82 56.08
C GLY A 1022 62.67 -9.26 55.29
N GLN A 1023 62.76 -8.82 54.02
CA GLN A 1023 63.89 -9.10 53.12
C GLN A 1023 65.21 -8.58 53.68
N TRP A 1024 65.23 -7.35 54.23
CA TRP A 1024 66.45 -6.84 54.87
C TRP A 1024 66.86 -7.67 56.10
N LEU A 1025 65.90 -8.21 56.86
CA LEU A 1025 66.21 -9.11 57.99
C LEU A 1025 66.70 -10.49 57.53
N ASP A 1026 66.22 -11.01 56.40
CA ASP A 1026 66.75 -12.23 55.78
C ASP A 1026 68.21 -12.04 55.33
N GLU A 1027 68.51 -10.91 54.67
CA GLU A 1027 69.89 -10.51 54.32
C GLU A 1027 70.75 -10.32 55.58
N ALA A 1028 70.23 -9.65 56.61
CA ALA A 1028 70.95 -9.38 57.85
C ALA A 1028 71.32 -10.67 58.60
N GLU A 1029 70.38 -11.61 58.75
CA GLU A 1029 70.64 -12.92 59.36
C GLU A 1029 71.66 -13.72 58.54
N THR A 1030 71.60 -13.64 57.20
CA THR A 1030 72.60 -14.24 56.30
C THR A 1030 74.00 -13.62 56.47
N VAL A 1031 74.09 -12.29 56.63
CA VAL A 1031 75.36 -11.62 56.93
C VAL A 1031 75.90 -12.06 58.29
N LEU A 1032 75.06 -12.11 59.33
CA LEU A 1032 75.46 -12.52 60.67
C LEU A 1032 75.92 -13.98 60.73
N ALA A 1033 75.24 -14.88 60.01
CA ALA A 1033 75.65 -16.29 59.87
C ALA A 1033 76.96 -16.45 59.07
N SER A 1034 77.33 -15.47 58.24
CA SER A 1034 78.59 -15.49 57.48
C SER A 1034 79.84 -15.06 58.28
N HIS A 1035 79.68 -14.61 59.53
CA HIS A 1035 80.82 -14.18 60.35
C HIS A 1035 81.56 -15.36 60.98
N SER A 1036 82.87 -15.38 60.81
CA SER A 1036 83.79 -16.29 61.51
C SER A 1036 84.90 -15.49 62.20
N LEU A 1037 85.38 -16.02 63.33
CA LEU A 1037 86.54 -15.52 64.06
C LEU A 1037 87.83 -16.28 63.68
N ALA A 1038 87.74 -17.23 62.74
CA ALA A 1038 88.86 -18.02 62.24
C ALA A 1038 89.56 -17.36 61.04
N GLY A 1039 90.86 -17.62 60.90
CA GLY A 1039 91.66 -17.22 59.73
C GLY A 1039 92.69 -16.09 59.98
N GLY A 1040 92.82 -15.61 61.21
CA GLY A 1040 93.76 -14.55 61.56
C GLY A 1040 93.18 -13.13 61.42
N LYS A 1041 94.05 -12.12 61.52
CA LYS A 1041 93.63 -10.70 61.60
C LYS A 1041 92.88 -10.22 60.35
N GLU A 1042 93.34 -10.59 59.16
CA GLU A 1042 92.85 -10.04 57.89
C GLU A 1042 91.42 -10.50 57.53
N PRO A 1043 91.04 -11.79 57.61
CA PRO A 1043 89.64 -12.20 57.39
C PRO A 1043 88.68 -11.63 58.44
N VAL A 1044 89.10 -11.53 59.71
CA VAL A 1044 88.27 -10.97 60.79
C VAL A 1044 88.06 -9.46 60.60
N GLN A 1045 89.08 -8.73 60.14
CA GLN A 1045 88.95 -7.32 59.73
C GLN A 1045 87.99 -7.16 58.54
N ALA A 1046 88.14 -7.95 57.46
CA ALA A 1046 87.24 -7.89 56.32
C ALA A 1046 85.78 -8.24 56.69
N SER A 1047 85.60 -9.19 57.63
CA SER A 1047 84.30 -9.54 58.23
C SER A 1047 83.68 -8.36 59.00
N LEU A 1048 84.48 -7.62 59.78
CA LEU A 1048 84.07 -6.41 60.50
C LEU A 1048 83.70 -5.26 59.55
N ASP A 1049 84.45 -5.05 58.48
CA ASP A 1049 84.19 -3.98 57.52
C ASP A 1049 82.93 -4.27 56.68
N LYS A 1050 82.72 -5.54 56.28
CA LYS A 1050 81.47 -6.03 55.68
C LYS A 1050 80.29 -5.82 56.64
N HIS A 1051 80.45 -6.15 57.92
CA HIS A 1051 79.44 -5.95 58.96
C HIS A 1051 79.03 -4.48 59.06
N LYS A 1052 80.00 -3.58 59.27
CA LYS A 1052 79.77 -2.13 59.38
C LYS A 1052 79.11 -1.55 58.13
N THR A 1053 79.56 -1.98 56.95
CA THR A 1053 78.97 -1.52 55.68
C THR A 1053 77.50 -1.91 55.56
N PHE A 1054 77.14 -3.16 55.88
CA PHE A 1054 75.75 -3.62 55.81
C PHE A 1054 74.87 -2.97 56.89
N PHE A 1055 75.28 -3.05 58.16
CA PHE A 1055 74.48 -2.56 59.29
C PHE A 1055 74.44 -1.03 59.42
N SER A 1056 75.21 -0.29 58.61
CA SER A 1056 75.03 1.16 58.41
C SER A 1056 73.60 1.56 58.02
N ARG A 1057 72.84 0.64 57.38
CA ARG A 1057 71.43 0.86 56.96
C ARG A 1057 70.40 0.67 58.09
N THR A 1058 70.79 0.15 59.25
CA THR A 1058 69.87 -0.11 60.39
C THR A 1058 69.01 1.12 60.80
N PRO A 1059 69.52 2.37 60.82
CA PRO A 1059 68.70 3.53 61.17
C PRO A 1059 67.55 3.80 60.19
N TYR A 1060 67.75 3.50 58.90
CA TYR A 1060 66.71 3.65 57.86
C TYR A 1060 65.57 2.66 58.12
N TYR A 1061 65.89 1.36 58.25
CA TYR A 1061 64.88 0.34 58.49
C TYR A 1061 64.21 0.47 59.88
N LYS A 1062 64.93 0.99 60.88
CA LYS A 1062 64.32 1.35 62.17
C LYS A 1062 63.27 2.47 61.99
N SER A 1063 63.60 3.54 61.26
CA SER A 1063 62.66 4.63 60.96
C SER A 1063 61.46 4.13 60.13
N MET A 1064 61.69 3.24 59.16
CA MET A 1064 60.64 2.57 58.40
C MET A 1064 59.73 1.74 59.33
N LEU A 1065 60.30 0.91 60.20
CA LEU A 1065 59.55 0.10 61.16
C LEU A 1065 58.73 0.96 62.13
N GLU A 1066 59.29 2.05 62.66
CA GLU A 1066 58.55 3.01 63.50
C GLU A 1066 57.40 3.70 62.72
N SER A 1067 57.61 4.02 61.44
CA SER A 1067 56.58 4.57 60.55
C SER A 1067 55.45 3.55 60.28
N LYS A 1068 55.80 2.31 59.91
CA LYS A 1068 54.83 1.24 59.65
C LYS A 1068 54.09 0.81 60.93
N ASN A 1069 54.73 0.87 62.11
CA ASN A 1069 54.04 0.73 63.40
C ASN A 1069 52.98 1.83 63.63
N LYS A 1070 53.24 3.08 63.23
CA LYS A 1070 52.24 4.17 63.30
C LYS A 1070 51.09 3.95 62.32
N VAL A 1071 51.36 3.48 61.09
CA VAL A 1071 50.31 3.08 60.12
C VAL A 1071 49.46 1.93 60.68
N PHE A 1072 50.09 0.90 61.26
CA PHE A 1072 49.37 -0.19 61.91
C PHE A 1072 48.48 0.30 63.07
N GLN A 1073 48.97 1.21 63.91
CA GLN A 1073 48.16 1.84 64.97
C GLN A 1073 47.02 2.73 64.42
N SER A 1074 47.18 3.32 63.23
CA SER A 1074 46.10 4.04 62.53
C SER A 1074 45.01 3.07 62.10
N ILE A 1075 45.36 1.99 61.40
CA ILE A 1075 44.43 0.93 60.99
C ILE A 1075 43.68 0.38 62.21
N VAL A 1076 44.41 -0.02 63.26
CA VAL A 1076 43.79 -0.57 64.49
C VAL A 1076 42.84 0.42 65.15
N LYS A 1077 43.11 1.74 65.17
CA LYS A 1077 42.16 2.72 65.72
C LYS A 1077 40.92 2.92 64.85
N SER A 1078 41.08 2.96 63.53
CA SER A 1078 39.96 3.02 62.58
C SER A 1078 39.10 1.75 62.62
N VAL A 1079 39.72 0.61 62.95
CA VAL A 1079 39.08 -0.70 63.09
C VAL A 1079 38.39 -0.86 64.45
N ASP A 1080 39.07 -0.62 65.57
CA ASP A 1080 38.53 -0.76 66.94
C ASP A 1080 37.38 0.24 67.23
N SER A 1081 37.09 1.17 66.30
CA SER A 1081 35.92 2.07 66.32
C SER A 1081 34.63 1.43 65.76
N ASN A 1082 34.72 0.29 65.05
CA ASN A 1082 33.60 -0.51 64.55
C ASN A 1082 33.74 -1.95 65.08
N GLU A 1083 32.77 -2.42 65.89
CA GLU A 1083 32.91 -3.70 66.59
C GLU A 1083 33.07 -4.92 65.64
N GLY A 1084 33.97 -5.85 66.02
CA GLY A 1084 33.95 -7.23 65.51
C GLY A 1084 35.14 -7.72 64.66
N ILE A 1085 36.18 -6.90 64.38
CA ILE A 1085 37.31 -7.34 63.54
C ILE A 1085 38.43 -7.98 64.39
N ASP A 1086 38.70 -9.27 64.16
CA ASP A 1086 39.86 -9.94 64.74
C ASP A 1086 41.17 -9.42 64.11
N THR A 1087 41.87 -8.57 64.86
CA THR A 1087 43.19 -8.04 64.50
C THR A 1087 44.34 -8.93 65.03
N GLY A 1088 44.05 -10.10 65.60
CA GLY A 1088 45.01 -10.99 66.28
C GLY A 1088 46.17 -11.44 65.40
N ASP A 1089 45.92 -11.93 64.19
CA ASP A 1089 46.98 -12.36 63.26
C ASP A 1089 47.84 -11.17 62.77
N PHE A 1090 47.25 -10.01 62.49
CA PHE A 1090 48.01 -8.80 62.16
C PHE A 1090 48.87 -8.31 63.33
N ARG A 1091 48.31 -8.30 64.56
CA ARG A 1091 49.05 -8.01 65.81
C ARG A 1091 50.21 -8.99 65.98
N LEU A 1092 50.00 -10.30 65.72
CA LEU A 1092 51.03 -11.33 65.81
C LEU A 1092 52.13 -11.20 64.75
N LYS A 1093 51.78 -10.93 63.48
CA LYS A 1093 52.73 -10.69 62.39
C LYS A 1093 53.59 -9.46 62.66
N MET A 1094 52.97 -8.35 63.06
CA MET A 1094 53.70 -7.12 63.38
C MET A 1094 54.56 -7.27 64.64
N ALA A 1095 54.09 -8.00 65.66
CA ALA A 1095 54.89 -8.33 66.85
C ALA A 1095 56.12 -9.17 66.49
N LYS A 1096 55.96 -10.24 65.69
CA LYS A 1096 57.07 -11.09 65.20
C LYS A 1096 58.10 -10.29 64.40
N LEU A 1097 57.67 -9.36 63.55
CA LEU A 1097 58.58 -8.51 62.77
C LEU A 1097 59.38 -7.55 63.66
N ASN A 1098 58.73 -6.92 64.65
CA ASN A 1098 59.41 -6.08 65.64
C ASN A 1098 60.39 -6.90 66.49
N GLU A 1099 60.00 -8.09 66.97
CA GLU A 1099 60.86 -8.98 67.76
C GLU A 1099 62.08 -9.45 66.95
N ARG A 1100 61.88 -9.85 65.68
CA ARG A 1100 62.96 -10.22 64.76
C ARG A 1100 63.92 -9.05 64.55
N PHE A 1101 63.42 -7.86 64.28
CA PHE A 1101 64.24 -6.65 64.10
C PHE A 1101 65.10 -6.34 65.33
N VAL A 1102 64.52 -6.43 66.54
CA VAL A 1102 65.26 -6.25 67.79
C VAL A 1102 66.31 -7.35 67.98
N ARG A 1103 65.95 -8.62 67.76
CA ARG A 1103 66.86 -9.77 67.91
C ARG A 1103 68.07 -9.66 66.96
N VAL A 1104 67.83 -9.35 65.69
CA VAL A 1104 68.87 -9.17 64.67
C VAL A 1104 69.76 -7.97 64.99
N THR A 1105 69.19 -6.84 65.42
CA THR A 1105 69.97 -5.65 65.80
C THR A 1105 70.86 -5.92 67.02
N GLN A 1106 70.35 -6.64 68.03
CA GLN A 1106 71.14 -7.04 69.21
C GLN A 1106 72.25 -8.04 68.85
N LEU A 1107 71.95 -9.05 68.02
CA LEU A 1107 72.96 -9.99 67.53
C LEU A 1107 74.02 -9.30 66.68
N ALA A 1108 73.65 -8.28 65.89
CA ALA A 1108 74.59 -7.46 65.14
C ALA A 1108 75.54 -6.71 66.07
N GLN A 1109 75.03 -6.00 67.07
CA GLN A 1109 75.86 -5.30 68.08
C GLN A 1109 76.80 -6.26 68.83
N GLN A 1110 76.33 -7.46 69.20
CA GLN A 1110 77.17 -8.49 69.82
C GLN A 1110 78.26 -9.01 68.88
N TRP A 1111 77.96 -9.20 67.60
CA TRP A 1111 78.94 -9.62 66.59
C TRP A 1111 79.94 -8.51 66.27
N GLU A 1112 79.51 -7.25 66.16
CA GLU A 1112 80.40 -6.12 66.00
C GLU A 1112 81.38 -6.03 67.18
N LEU A 1113 80.91 -6.11 68.43
CA LEU A 1113 81.77 -6.10 69.61
C LEU A 1113 82.77 -7.28 69.61
N LYS A 1114 82.32 -8.50 69.27
CA LYS A 1114 83.20 -9.68 69.16
C LYS A 1114 84.25 -9.53 68.06
N LEU A 1115 83.87 -9.00 66.90
CA LEU A 1115 84.77 -8.77 65.77
C LEU A 1115 85.79 -7.65 66.08
N GLN A 1116 85.33 -6.53 66.67
CA GLN A 1116 86.21 -5.45 67.12
C GLN A 1116 87.20 -5.93 68.19
N GLU A 1117 86.73 -6.69 69.19
CA GLU A 1117 87.57 -7.20 70.27
C GLU A 1117 88.56 -8.27 69.76
N ALA A 1118 88.12 -9.18 68.88
CA ALA A 1118 89.04 -10.12 68.23
C ALA A 1118 90.11 -9.41 67.39
N VAL A 1119 89.77 -8.34 66.67
CA VAL A 1119 90.75 -7.48 65.97
C VAL A 1119 91.70 -6.78 66.96
N ARG A 1120 91.19 -6.29 68.10
CA ARG A 1120 92.00 -5.66 69.17
C ARG A 1120 92.98 -6.64 69.79
N CYS A 1121 92.53 -7.83 70.17
CA CYS A 1121 93.39 -8.88 70.71
C CYS A 1121 94.40 -9.39 69.68
N TRP A 1122 94.00 -9.57 68.40
CA TRP A 1122 94.95 -9.87 67.31
C TRP A 1122 96.00 -8.76 67.15
N HIS A 1123 95.61 -7.49 67.28
CA HIS A 1123 96.55 -6.37 67.19
C HIS A 1123 97.53 -6.35 68.37
N ASN A 1124 97.04 -6.48 69.60
CA ASN A 1124 97.86 -6.47 70.81
C ASN A 1124 98.81 -7.68 70.86
N PHE A 1125 98.34 -8.87 70.53
CA PHE A 1125 99.18 -10.06 70.47
C PHE A 1125 100.29 -9.93 69.42
N ARG A 1126 99.98 -9.46 68.20
CA ARG A 1126 100.98 -9.22 67.15
C ARG A 1126 101.99 -8.12 67.53
N GLU A 1127 101.56 -7.11 68.28
CA GLU A 1127 102.47 -6.04 68.73
C GLU A 1127 103.40 -6.53 69.86
N ASN A 1128 102.90 -7.30 70.82
CA ASN A 1128 103.73 -7.93 71.85
C ASN A 1128 104.69 -8.98 71.25
N GLU A 1129 104.23 -9.77 70.28
CA GLU A 1129 105.07 -10.68 69.48
C GLU A 1129 106.20 -9.91 68.78
N ARG A 1130 105.89 -8.75 68.19
CA ARG A 1130 106.86 -7.87 67.52
C ARG A 1130 107.90 -7.31 68.50
N VAL A 1131 107.46 -6.66 69.58
CA VAL A 1131 108.34 -6.04 70.59
C VAL A 1131 109.30 -7.05 71.20
N ILE A 1132 108.82 -8.27 71.51
CA ILE A 1132 109.65 -9.32 72.10
C ILE A 1132 110.62 -9.92 71.08
N ASN A 1133 110.22 -10.14 69.82
CA ASN A 1133 111.18 -10.52 68.77
C ASN A 1133 112.26 -9.45 68.56
N GLU A 1134 111.88 -8.17 68.51
CA GLU A 1134 112.84 -7.05 68.36
C GLU A 1134 113.80 -6.90 69.55
N TRP A 1135 113.38 -7.29 70.76
CA TRP A 1135 114.27 -7.31 71.93
C TRP A 1135 115.14 -8.58 71.98
N LEU A 1136 114.55 -9.76 71.75
CA LEU A 1136 115.29 -11.03 71.73
C LEU A 1136 116.41 -11.03 70.69
N GLN A 1137 116.18 -10.50 69.49
CA GLN A 1137 117.22 -10.36 68.47
C GLN A 1137 118.39 -9.45 68.92
N LYS A 1138 118.14 -8.47 69.80
CA LYS A 1138 119.19 -7.61 70.39
C LYS A 1138 119.89 -8.33 71.56
N ALA A 1139 119.15 -9.06 72.38
CA ALA A 1139 119.69 -9.85 73.49
C ALA A 1139 120.56 -11.02 73.01
N GLU A 1140 120.07 -11.82 72.05
CA GLU A 1140 120.82 -12.91 71.40
C GLU A 1140 122.14 -12.39 70.81
N LYS A 1141 122.12 -11.21 70.18
CA LYS A 1141 123.32 -10.58 69.62
C LYS A 1141 124.35 -10.19 70.69
N LEU A 1142 123.92 -9.68 71.85
CA LEU A 1142 124.81 -9.30 72.95
C LEU A 1142 125.35 -10.51 73.73
N ILE A 1143 124.56 -11.58 73.91
CA ILE A 1143 124.97 -12.79 74.63
C ILE A 1143 126.14 -13.52 73.92
N VAL A 1144 126.24 -13.39 72.61
CA VAL A 1144 127.31 -14.01 71.79
C VAL A 1144 128.65 -13.24 71.86
N GLU A 1145 128.67 -12.01 72.41
CA GLU A 1145 129.83 -11.12 72.39
C GLU A 1145 130.86 -11.47 73.49
N LYS A 1146 131.99 -12.08 73.08
CA LYS A 1146 132.91 -12.83 73.96
C LYS A 1146 134.13 -12.07 74.50
N HIS A 1147 134.24 -10.75 74.32
CA HIS A 1147 135.37 -9.95 74.84
C HIS A 1147 134.83 -8.78 75.67
N MET A 1148 135.21 -8.70 76.95
CA MET A 1148 134.63 -7.77 77.94
C MET A 1148 135.72 -6.93 78.64
N ASP A 1149 136.74 -6.54 77.88
CA ASP A 1149 138.01 -6.01 78.41
C ASP A 1149 137.94 -4.54 78.85
N THR A 1150 136.76 -3.92 78.84
CA THR A 1150 136.53 -2.53 79.24
C THR A 1150 135.37 -2.40 80.20
N LYS A 1151 135.57 -1.63 81.28
CA LYS A 1151 134.54 -1.39 82.31
C LYS A 1151 133.22 -0.87 81.72
N GLN A 1152 133.30 -0.08 80.65
CA GLN A 1152 132.16 0.55 79.98
C GLN A 1152 131.28 -0.44 79.18
N THR A 1153 131.85 -1.51 78.60
CA THR A 1153 131.06 -2.57 77.93
C THR A 1153 130.45 -3.52 78.96
N VAL A 1154 131.17 -3.83 80.04
CA VAL A 1154 130.61 -4.53 81.21
C VAL A 1154 129.44 -3.73 81.82
N GLU A 1155 129.60 -2.42 82.03
CA GLU A 1155 128.53 -1.55 82.55
C GLU A 1155 127.38 -1.35 81.53
N SER A 1156 127.62 -1.54 80.23
CA SER A 1156 126.58 -1.55 79.18
C SER A 1156 125.76 -2.84 79.17
N HIS A 1157 126.42 -4.01 79.13
CA HIS A 1157 125.75 -5.31 79.28
C HIS A 1157 124.99 -5.39 80.60
N LYS A 1158 125.60 -4.92 81.70
CA LYS A 1158 124.93 -4.78 82.99
C LYS A 1158 123.70 -3.90 82.85
N ASN A 1159 123.79 -2.66 82.36
CA ASN A 1159 122.63 -1.78 82.21
C ASN A 1159 121.52 -2.32 81.30
N PHE A 1160 121.83 -3.18 80.32
CA PHE A 1160 120.85 -3.82 79.45
C PHE A 1160 120.14 -5.00 80.15
N PHE A 1161 120.90 -5.93 80.72
CA PHE A 1161 120.35 -7.13 81.36
C PHE A 1161 119.81 -6.89 82.79
N GLU A 1162 120.30 -5.87 83.50
CA GLU A 1162 119.75 -5.35 84.77
C GLU A 1162 118.42 -4.57 84.56
N LYS A 1163 118.01 -4.37 83.30
CA LYS A 1163 116.74 -3.72 82.91
C LYS A 1163 115.88 -4.61 82.01
N VAL A 1164 116.03 -5.94 82.11
CA VAL A 1164 115.08 -6.89 81.52
C VAL A 1164 113.70 -6.66 82.11
N ASN A 1165 112.75 -6.21 81.29
CA ASN A 1165 111.36 -6.11 81.72
C ASN A 1165 110.70 -7.49 81.62
N GLU A 1166 110.82 -8.29 82.67
CA GLU A 1166 110.19 -9.62 82.78
C GLU A 1166 108.68 -9.59 82.50
N ARG A 1167 108.03 -8.44 82.70
CA ARG A 1167 106.61 -8.25 82.37
C ARG A 1167 106.31 -8.46 80.89
N TRP A 1168 107.22 -8.21 79.94
CA TRP A 1168 106.90 -8.38 78.52
C TRP A 1168 106.49 -9.81 78.16
N ILE A 1169 107.16 -10.84 78.69
CA ILE A 1169 106.69 -12.23 78.49
C ILE A 1169 105.36 -12.46 79.18
N GLN A 1170 105.13 -11.88 80.36
CA GLN A 1170 103.83 -11.95 81.01
C GLN A 1170 102.74 -11.26 80.18
N ASP A 1171 103.02 -10.11 79.57
CA ASP A 1171 102.12 -9.33 78.71
C ASP A 1171 101.85 -10.07 77.37
N LEU A 1172 102.83 -10.78 76.82
CA LEU A 1172 102.62 -11.69 75.68
C LEU A 1172 101.73 -12.87 76.06
N VAL A 1173 101.97 -13.52 77.19
CA VAL A 1173 101.13 -14.63 77.69
C VAL A 1173 99.71 -14.14 77.98
N ASN A 1174 99.56 -12.97 78.61
CA ASN A 1174 98.27 -12.34 78.89
C ASN A 1174 97.54 -12.00 77.58
N SER A 1175 98.18 -11.28 76.66
CA SER A 1175 97.56 -10.92 75.36
C SER A 1175 97.28 -12.12 74.45
N ALA A 1176 98.06 -13.20 74.55
CA ALA A 1176 97.76 -14.46 73.90
C ALA A 1176 96.57 -15.17 74.55
N GLN A 1177 96.44 -15.12 75.88
CA GLN A 1177 95.30 -15.67 76.58
C GLN A 1177 94.03 -14.86 76.28
N ASP A 1178 94.10 -13.53 76.24
CA ASP A 1178 93.01 -12.65 75.78
C ASP A 1178 92.60 -12.98 74.34
N LEU A 1179 93.58 -13.21 73.45
CA LEU A 1179 93.31 -13.65 72.08
C LEU A 1179 92.66 -15.03 72.03
N LYS A 1180 93.10 -16.01 72.83
CA LYS A 1180 92.42 -17.31 72.96
C LYS A 1180 91.00 -17.17 73.49
N ASN A 1181 90.77 -16.30 74.48
CA ASN A 1181 89.44 -16.02 75.02
C ASN A 1181 88.49 -15.45 73.93
N CYS A 1182 89.03 -14.85 72.86
CA CYS A 1182 88.29 -14.34 71.71
C CYS A 1182 88.26 -15.29 70.49
N LEU A 1183 88.99 -16.41 70.50
CA LEU A 1183 89.14 -17.33 69.37
C LEU A 1183 88.48 -18.70 69.60
N PRO A 1184 88.00 -19.38 68.55
CA PRO A 1184 87.65 -20.80 68.61
C PRO A 1184 88.85 -21.66 69.03
N HIS A 1185 88.63 -22.73 69.80
CA HIS A 1185 89.70 -23.60 70.32
C HIS A 1185 90.64 -24.16 69.23
N GLU A 1186 90.13 -24.42 68.03
CA GLU A 1186 90.89 -24.85 66.86
C GLU A 1186 92.00 -23.86 66.45
N GLN A 1187 91.80 -22.56 66.72
CA GLN A 1187 92.74 -21.49 66.44
C GLN A 1187 93.72 -21.23 67.61
N HIS A 1188 93.61 -21.94 68.75
CA HIS A 1188 94.48 -21.74 69.92
C HIS A 1188 95.89 -22.32 69.68
N HIS A 1189 95.99 -23.49 69.04
CA HIS A 1189 97.28 -24.18 68.82
C HIS A 1189 98.30 -23.34 68.02
N PRO A 1190 97.95 -22.62 66.93
CA PRO A 1190 98.86 -21.68 66.29
C PRO A 1190 99.39 -20.56 67.21
N VAL A 1191 98.54 -20.05 68.12
CA VAL A 1191 98.92 -19.00 69.08
C VAL A 1191 99.86 -19.57 70.13
N ASP A 1192 99.56 -20.74 70.70
CA ASP A 1192 100.44 -21.47 71.62
C ASP A 1192 101.79 -21.80 71.00
N ALA A 1193 101.82 -22.22 69.74
CA ALA A 1193 103.05 -22.49 69.01
C ALA A 1193 103.91 -21.23 68.78
N VAL A 1194 103.35 -20.02 68.83
CA VAL A 1194 104.11 -18.75 68.83
C VAL A 1194 104.58 -18.41 70.24
N VAL A 1195 103.69 -18.40 71.24
CA VAL A 1195 104.02 -18.08 72.64
C VAL A 1195 105.10 -19.02 73.19
N GLY A 1196 104.93 -20.32 73.03
CA GLY A 1196 105.89 -21.31 73.50
C GLY A 1196 107.28 -21.17 72.88
N ARG A 1197 107.37 -20.80 71.59
CA ARG A 1197 108.66 -20.50 70.93
C ARG A 1197 109.32 -19.24 71.48
N LEU A 1198 108.56 -18.20 71.80
CA LEU A 1198 109.10 -16.96 72.36
C LEU A 1198 109.47 -17.10 73.83
N GLN A 1199 108.67 -17.81 74.63
CA GLN A 1199 109.03 -18.17 76.01
C GLN A 1199 110.28 -19.06 76.08
N ALA A 1200 110.43 -20.02 75.16
CA ALA A 1200 111.61 -20.89 75.09
C ALA A 1200 112.86 -20.21 74.51
N LYS A 1201 112.73 -19.02 73.90
CA LYS A 1201 113.84 -18.15 73.48
C LYS A 1201 114.22 -17.09 74.52
N TRP A 1202 113.32 -16.78 75.46
CA TRP A 1202 113.55 -15.79 76.51
C TRP A 1202 114.16 -16.39 77.78
N LYS A 1203 113.99 -17.70 78.00
CA LYS A 1203 114.69 -18.48 79.01
C LYS A 1203 116.08 -18.90 78.53
#